data_AF-A0AAU8LZH5-F1
#
_entry.id   AF-A0AAU8LZH5-F1
#
_cell.length_a   1.000
_cell.length_b   1.000
_cell.length_c   1.000
_cell.angle_alpha   90.00
_cell.angle_beta   90.00
_cell.angle_gamma   90.00
#
_symmetry.space_group_name_H-M   'P 1'
#
loop_
_entity.id
_entity.type
_entity.pdbx_description
1 polymer ?
#
loop_
_entity_poly.entity_id
_entity_poly.type
_entity_poly.pdbx_seq_one_letter_code
_entity_poly.pdbx_strand_id
1 'polypeptide(L)'
;MSKPTHDAAVVRILTDDQSPRNPKGAGFLVTPQHVLTCAHVVNDALGRKQESIDQPNFTIFLDFPLLPSCPLVQATVKGWLPMKEKVIFGEQEDIALLELLSNTPLPAGVHPAPIVTLYPYEFDEKVRIFGFPGIALDGKWVDGILKRPTGKGWIQINHEDSSGSIKPGFSGAAIWSIRKNAVCGMTVSMLNSTASYMIPADTLLQACPEIDQLRISSNPYKGLQAFQEEDACFFFGREKTVARLQRTVEEQSFTAVIGASGSGKSSLVFAGLLPILRQSRQWEVVTCRPQNRAFCELAGSLTDKNIKGEARYEEVTRIKKILTDGSNPYRLYDLIRYRNPDKIYDHFLLVIDQFEELYTLNNDNGETSRRFMNCLLGSIQSEKFHILVTMQGNFHDNLDNDISLKTYPPFRIGEFDRKGLREAIERPAKRNHVIFEDGLTDTIIQELGDEPGNLPLLQFCLTQLWERQKYGWISWDAYRNIGRVQQALIKHADSTYKNICIEYENAWIKQIFLNLIYPKILPGRGIVYTRKARLIEEFRKEHKKLLNELTKKRLLVTLNDDAGKKIEIIHEALIRHWQPLQSWINKTHDFLIWREDLKNSIDEWHKRNKDKGILLNEKMLNNAFEMMSEHKEYLLPHEQKFIYASKQTIKERKYILRAVVIAFVVPWPIILGLLADPQQKNPFKKTEEATTSTSSSMGQYMASYKEPLNFASTKIFFDTKVLQDKLNNSTSSRDQKLVHDIFFISENKQYPRSDLKYNTFPGQKFEATTPLLQDCRATPLYRTFMEGLIFCQQVEKGDREVVYADLTPADQKKYGSLLDPHPRPKQVRSGLGMGPGPTEKCSRIPLSFLTHRPITPSLR
;
A
#
# COMPACT_ATOMS: atom_id res chain seq x y z
N MET A 1 -29.33 -15.19 -26.64
CA MET A 1 -28.55 -16.23 -27.35
C MET A 1 -28.42 -17.48 -26.48
N SER A 2 -28.08 -18.65 -27.04
CA SER A 2 -27.76 -19.83 -26.22
C SER A 2 -26.40 -19.67 -25.52
N LYS A 3 -26.28 -20.22 -24.31
CA LYS A 3 -25.04 -20.22 -23.52
C LYS A 3 -23.93 -20.98 -24.27
N PRO A 4 -22.76 -20.37 -24.52
CA PRO A 4 -21.65 -21.08 -25.16
C PRO A 4 -21.14 -22.23 -24.28
N THR A 5 -20.83 -23.36 -24.90
CA THR A 5 -20.14 -24.50 -24.30
C THR A 5 -18.89 -24.83 -25.12
N HIS A 6 -18.00 -25.67 -24.60
CA HIS A 6 -16.89 -26.20 -25.40
C HIS A 6 -17.38 -26.87 -26.69
N ASP A 7 -18.50 -27.60 -26.58
CA ASP A 7 -19.14 -28.39 -27.61
C ASP A 7 -19.53 -27.56 -28.84
N ALA A 8 -19.97 -26.31 -28.62
CA ALA A 8 -20.47 -25.39 -29.64
C ALA A 8 -19.42 -24.96 -30.69
N ALA A 9 -18.12 -25.17 -30.40
CA ALA A 9 -17.02 -24.79 -31.28
C ALA A 9 -16.25 -25.98 -31.86
N VAL A 10 -16.50 -27.21 -31.40
CA VAL A 10 -15.78 -28.41 -31.85
C VAL A 10 -16.20 -28.76 -33.27
N VAL A 11 -15.20 -28.91 -34.15
CA VAL A 11 -15.39 -29.31 -35.55
C VAL A 11 -14.72 -30.66 -35.79
N ARG A 12 -15.32 -31.48 -36.64
CA ARG A 12 -14.76 -32.73 -37.16
C ARG A 12 -14.51 -32.59 -38.65
N ILE A 13 -13.30 -32.87 -39.11
CA ILE A 13 -12.91 -32.78 -40.52
C ILE A 13 -13.10 -34.16 -41.17
N LEU A 14 -13.79 -34.19 -42.31
CA LEU A 14 -14.28 -35.40 -42.98
C LEU A 14 -13.64 -35.57 -44.36
N THR A 15 -13.61 -36.80 -44.89
CA THR A 15 -13.21 -37.05 -46.28
C THR A 15 -14.25 -36.57 -47.30
N ASP A 16 -15.53 -36.68 -46.95
CA ASP A 16 -16.68 -36.51 -47.84
C ASP A 16 -17.96 -36.27 -47.02
N ASP A 17 -19.10 -36.16 -47.70
CA ASP A 17 -20.44 -36.03 -47.11
C ASP A 17 -21.16 -37.37 -46.88
N GLN A 18 -20.53 -38.51 -47.18
CA GLN A 18 -21.19 -39.80 -47.15
C GLN A 18 -21.40 -40.33 -45.72
N SER A 19 -22.31 -41.28 -45.59
CA SER A 19 -22.60 -41.96 -44.32
C SER A 19 -22.19 -43.44 -44.43
N PRO A 20 -21.40 -43.97 -43.48
CA PRO A 20 -20.92 -43.35 -42.25
C PRO A 20 -19.81 -42.31 -42.48
N ARG A 21 -19.94 -41.14 -41.83
CA ARG A 21 -18.97 -40.04 -41.94
C ARG A 21 -17.60 -40.47 -41.42
N ASN A 22 -16.54 -40.21 -42.18
CA ASN A 22 -15.19 -40.71 -41.91
C ASN A 22 -14.25 -39.57 -41.45
N PRO A 23 -13.95 -39.44 -40.15
CA PRO A 23 -13.11 -38.36 -39.64
C PRO A 23 -11.62 -38.58 -39.94
N LYS A 24 -10.92 -37.50 -40.30
CA LYS A 24 -9.45 -37.46 -40.41
C LYS A 24 -8.78 -36.70 -39.28
N GLY A 25 -9.49 -35.77 -38.67
CA GLY A 25 -9.01 -35.03 -37.52
C GLY A 25 -10.08 -34.10 -36.96
N ALA A 26 -9.66 -33.26 -36.04
CA ALA A 26 -10.50 -32.25 -35.43
C ALA A 26 -10.18 -30.85 -36.02
N GLY A 27 -11.08 -29.93 -35.77
CA GLY A 27 -10.85 -28.50 -35.92
C GLY A 27 -11.63 -27.76 -34.84
N PHE A 28 -11.59 -26.44 -34.90
CA PHE A 28 -12.46 -25.61 -34.06
C PHE A 28 -12.84 -24.32 -34.75
N LEU A 29 -14.10 -23.93 -34.59
CA LEU A 29 -14.59 -22.65 -35.08
C LEU A 29 -13.94 -21.52 -34.29
N VAL A 30 -13.34 -20.55 -34.98
CA VAL A 30 -12.66 -19.40 -34.38
C VAL A 30 -13.39 -18.09 -34.64
N THR A 31 -13.93 -17.88 -35.85
CA THR A 31 -14.89 -16.79 -36.16
C THR A 31 -16.22 -17.40 -36.64
N PRO A 32 -17.31 -16.63 -36.78
CA PRO A 32 -18.55 -17.11 -37.43
C PRO A 32 -18.40 -17.56 -38.90
N GLN A 33 -17.21 -17.46 -39.50
CA GLN A 33 -16.93 -17.88 -40.89
C GLN A 33 -15.64 -18.68 -41.02
N HIS A 34 -14.87 -18.91 -39.95
CA HIS A 34 -13.53 -19.49 -40.05
C HIS A 34 -13.28 -20.58 -39.01
N VAL A 35 -12.66 -21.68 -39.45
CA VAL A 35 -12.26 -22.85 -38.65
C VAL A 35 -10.75 -23.02 -38.72
N LEU A 36 -10.10 -23.30 -37.59
CA LEU A 36 -8.70 -23.74 -37.56
C LEU A 36 -8.61 -25.27 -37.51
N THR A 37 -7.62 -25.82 -38.20
CA THR A 37 -7.16 -27.21 -38.10
C THR A 37 -5.69 -27.33 -38.55
N CYS A 38 -5.11 -28.53 -38.47
CA CYS A 38 -3.78 -28.82 -39.00
C CYS A 38 -3.79 -28.92 -40.53
N ALA A 39 -2.71 -28.50 -41.20
CA ALA A 39 -2.59 -28.61 -42.65
C ALA A 39 -2.54 -30.08 -43.12
N HIS A 40 -1.86 -30.96 -42.38
CA HIS A 40 -1.83 -32.39 -42.72
C HIS A 40 -3.22 -33.05 -42.63
N VAL A 41 -4.10 -32.60 -41.72
CA VAL A 41 -5.49 -33.11 -41.60
C VAL A 41 -6.32 -32.76 -42.84
N VAL A 42 -6.09 -31.58 -43.43
CA VAL A 42 -6.73 -31.17 -44.69
C VAL A 42 -6.19 -31.99 -45.87
N ASN A 43 -4.88 -32.25 -45.92
CA ASN A 43 -4.30 -33.15 -46.91
C ASN A 43 -4.88 -34.58 -46.78
N ASP A 44 -4.95 -35.14 -45.57
CA ASP A 44 -5.53 -36.47 -45.29
C ASP A 44 -7.01 -36.58 -45.66
N ALA A 45 -7.79 -35.51 -45.44
CA ALA A 45 -9.20 -35.42 -45.83
C ALA A 45 -9.36 -35.50 -47.36
N LEU A 46 -8.47 -34.85 -48.10
CA LEU A 46 -8.45 -34.83 -49.56
C LEU A 46 -7.70 -36.02 -50.20
N GLY A 47 -7.21 -36.98 -49.41
CA GLY A 47 -6.41 -38.11 -49.91
C GLY A 47 -5.04 -37.70 -50.50
N ARG A 48 -4.54 -36.52 -50.14
CA ARG A 48 -3.22 -35.99 -50.51
C ARG A 48 -2.15 -36.48 -49.53
N LYS A 49 -0.87 -36.36 -49.89
CA LYS A 49 0.23 -36.63 -48.95
C LYS A 49 0.25 -35.57 -47.85
N GLN A 50 0.57 -35.95 -46.61
CA GLN A 50 0.56 -35.03 -45.47
C GLN A 50 1.52 -33.85 -45.69
N GLU A 51 2.66 -34.10 -46.34
CA GLU A 51 3.74 -33.16 -46.64
C GLU A 51 3.49 -32.33 -47.91
N SER A 52 2.32 -32.43 -48.57
CA SER A 52 1.98 -31.63 -49.74
C SER A 52 1.97 -30.13 -49.41
N ILE A 53 2.89 -29.40 -50.05
CA ILE A 53 3.18 -27.98 -49.79
C ILE A 53 2.16 -27.05 -50.47
N ASP A 54 1.66 -27.44 -51.65
CA ASP A 54 0.69 -26.64 -52.41
C ASP A 54 -0.65 -26.49 -51.67
N GLN A 55 -1.26 -25.31 -51.74
CA GLN A 55 -2.57 -25.05 -51.12
C GLN A 55 -3.66 -25.78 -51.92
N PRO A 56 -4.50 -26.63 -51.28
CA PRO A 56 -5.56 -27.32 -51.99
C PRO A 56 -6.76 -26.38 -52.28
N ASN A 57 -7.19 -26.36 -53.54
CA ASN A 57 -8.34 -25.59 -54.03
C ASN A 57 -9.65 -26.41 -54.04
N PHE A 58 -9.78 -27.38 -53.14
CA PHE A 58 -10.92 -28.30 -53.06
C PHE A 58 -11.85 -27.95 -51.89
N THR A 59 -13.11 -28.31 -52.00
CA THR A 59 -14.09 -28.22 -50.90
C THR A 59 -13.75 -29.20 -49.79
N ILE A 60 -13.70 -28.71 -48.55
CA ILE A 60 -13.54 -29.51 -47.33
C ILE A 60 -14.91 -29.71 -46.68
N PHE A 61 -15.21 -30.95 -46.30
CA PHE A 61 -16.42 -31.30 -45.54
C PHE A 61 -16.11 -31.32 -44.05
N LEU A 62 -16.98 -30.71 -43.25
CA LEU A 62 -16.86 -30.66 -41.80
C LEU A 62 -18.22 -30.70 -41.11
N ASP A 63 -18.26 -31.18 -39.87
CA ASP A 63 -19.47 -31.11 -39.04
C ASP A 63 -19.19 -30.68 -37.59
N PHE A 64 -20.27 -30.39 -36.86
CA PHE A 64 -20.27 -30.06 -35.44
C PHE A 64 -20.86 -31.24 -34.64
N PRO A 65 -20.06 -32.26 -34.28
CA PRO A 65 -20.57 -33.57 -33.84
C PRO A 65 -21.12 -33.57 -32.41
N LEU A 66 -20.85 -32.52 -31.63
CA LEU A 66 -21.36 -32.39 -30.26
C LEU A 66 -22.67 -31.56 -30.19
N LEU A 67 -23.22 -31.17 -31.34
CA LEU A 67 -24.55 -30.56 -31.42
C LEU A 67 -25.61 -31.61 -31.82
N PRO A 68 -26.85 -31.54 -31.29
CA PRO A 68 -27.86 -32.59 -31.47
C PRO A 68 -28.21 -32.98 -32.91
N SER A 69 -28.00 -32.07 -33.88
CA SER A 69 -28.30 -32.29 -35.29
C SER A 69 -27.08 -32.62 -36.16
N CYS A 70 -25.88 -32.71 -35.57
CA CYS A 70 -24.59 -32.94 -36.27
C CYS A 70 -24.50 -32.25 -37.65
N PRO A 71 -24.71 -30.92 -37.72
CA PRO A 71 -24.90 -30.22 -39.00
C PRO A 71 -23.63 -30.29 -39.86
N LEU A 72 -23.80 -30.72 -41.11
CA LEU A 72 -22.73 -30.77 -42.12
C LEU A 72 -22.59 -29.40 -42.79
N VAL A 73 -21.35 -28.94 -42.97
CA VAL A 73 -20.99 -27.66 -43.57
C VAL A 73 -19.81 -27.87 -44.52
N GLN A 74 -19.71 -27.01 -45.54
CA GLN A 74 -18.62 -26.98 -46.50
C GLN A 74 -17.72 -25.76 -46.30
N ALA A 75 -16.43 -25.93 -46.52
CA ALA A 75 -15.43 -24.88 -46.40
C ALA A 75 -14.37 -24.96 -47.51
N THR A 76 -13.62 -23.88 -47.70
CA THR A 76 -12.44 -23.80 -48.58
C THR A 76 -11.21 -23.35 -47.81
N VAL A 77 -10.01 -23.74 -48.25
CA VAL A 77 -8.77 -23.28 -47.60
C VAL A 77 -8.51 -21.82 -47.95
N LYS A 78 -8.47 -20.97 -46.93
CA LYS A 78 -8.16 -19.53 -47.03
C LYS A 78 -6.70 -19.25 -46.68
N GLY A 79 -6.25 -19.76 -45.54
CA GLY A 79 -4.87 -19.65 -45.06
C GLY A 79 -4.20 -21.02 -45.03
N TRP A 80 -2.96 -21.11 -45.50
CA TRP A 80 -2.26 -22.37 -45.67
C TRP A 80 -0.77 -22.25 -45.27
N LEU A 81 -0.39 -22.96 -44.21
CA LEU A 81 0.98 -23.14 -43.78
C LEU A 81 1.25 -24.65 -43.68
N PRO A 82 1.81 -25.27 -44.73
CA PRO A 82 1.97 -26.72 -44.78
C PRO A 82 2.99 -27.23 -43.76
N MET A 83 2.94 -28.53 -43.49
CA MET A 83 3.98 -29.22 -42.73
C MET A 83 5.27 -29.31 -43.57
N LYS A 84 6.44 -28.98 -42.99
CA LYS A 84 7.73 -28.97 -43.70
C LYS A 84 8.61 -30.16 -43.30
N GLU A 85 9.29 -30.78 -44.26
CA GLU A 85 10.25 -31.86 -44.00
C GLU A 85 11.48 -31.39 -43.18
N LYS A 86 11.93 -30.16 -43.42
CA LYS A 86 13.03 -29.53 -42.67
C LYS A 86 12.49 -28.49 -41.70
N VAL A 87 12.66 -28.77 -40.43
CA VAL A 87 12.24 -27.94 -39.32
C VAL A 87 13.22 -26.77 -39.14
N ILE A 88 12.71 -25.54 -39.21
CA ILE A 88 13.47 -24.31 -38.91
C ILE A 88 12.92 -23.70 -37.62
N PHE A 89 13.80 -23.27 -36.72
CA PHE A 89 13.41 -22.70 -35.43
C PHE A 89 12.58 -21.41 -35.63
N GLY A 90 11.37 -21.38 -35.08
CA GLY A 90 10.50 -20.20 -35.10
C GLY A 90 9.67 -19.99 -36.37
N GLU A 91 9.75 -20.89 -37.36
CA GLU A 91 8.81 -20.86 -38.50
C GLU A 91 7.45 -21.46 -38.11
N GLN A 92 6.39 -20.89 -38.68
CA GLN A 92 5.02 -21.40 -38.54
C GLN A 92 4.80 -22.52 -39.56
N GLU A 93 4.36 -23.69 -39.09
CA GLU A 93 4.11 -24.89 -39.91
C GLU A 93 2.87 -25.65 -39.41
N ASP A 94 2.26 -26.44 -40.30
CA ASP A 94 1.09 -27.29 -40.05
C ASP A 94 -0.18 -26.58 -39.55
N ILE A 95 -0.52 -25.43 -40.15
CA ILE A 95 -1.74 -24.64 -39.83
C ILE A 95 -2.57 -24.44 -41.10
N ALA A 96 -3.87 -24.73 -41.02
CA ALA A 96 -4.85 -24.39 -42.05
C ALA A 96 -6.00 -23.57 -41.46
N LEU A 97 -6.30 -22.46 -42.12
CA LEU A 97 -7.48 -21.63 -41.87
C LEU A 97 -8.52 -21.92 -42.97
N LEU A 98 -9.62 -22.56 -42.59
CA LEU A 98 -10.74 -22.86 -43.47
C LEU A 98 -11.78 -21.75 -43.37
N GLU A 99 -12.32 -21.31 -44.51
CA GLU A 99 -13.44 -20.37 -44.60
C GLU A 99 -14.72 -21.11 -44.99
N LEU A 100 -15.77 -20.94 -44.20
CA LEU A 100 -17.08 -21.55 -44.44
C LEU A 100 -17.73 -20.93 -45.68
N LEU A 101 -18.28 -21.74 -46.57
CA LEU A 101 -18.93 -21.23 -47.78
C LEU A 101 -20.15 -20.38 -47.43
N SER A 102 -20.16 -19.13 -47.94
CA SER A 102 -21.07 -18.03 -47.60
C SER A 102 -22.56 -18.33 -47.68
N ASN A 103 -22.95 -19.37 -48.42
CA ASN A 103 -24.34 -19.82 -48.57
C ASN A 103 -24.83 -20.67 -47.40
N THR A 104 -23.96 -21.03 -46.45
CA THR A 104 -24.29 -21.88 -45.30
C THR A 104 -24.41 -21.03 -44.03
N PRO A 105 -25.63 -20.70 -43.56
CA PRO A 105 -25.78 -19.98 -42.30
C PRO A 105 -25.25 -20.84 -41.13
N LEU A 106 -24.57 -20.19 -40.18
CA LEU A 106 -23.99 -20.89 -39.02
C LEU A 106 -25.09 -21.66 -38.26
N PRO A 107 -24.96 -22.98 -38.06
CA PRO A 107 -26.03 -23.78 -37.43
C PRO A 107 -26.39 -23.28 -36.03
N ALA A 108 -27.67 -23.41 -35.66
CA ALA A 108 -28.16 -22.94 -34.36
C ALA A 108 -27.44 -23.64 -33.20
N GLY A 109 -26.86 -22.84 -32.29
CA GLY A 109 -26.10 -23.34 -31.14
C GLY A 109 -24.59 -23.45 -31.37
N VAL A 110 -24.10 -23.27 -32.60
CA VAL A 110 -22.67 -23.10 -32.89
C VAL A 110 -22.21 -21.73 -32.40
N HIS A 111 -21.06 -21.67 -31.72
CA HIS A 111 -20.43 -20.43 -31.26
C HIS A 111 -18.92 -20.52 -31.46
N PRO A 112 -18.23 -19.45 -31.88
CA PRO A 112 -16.78 -19.50 -32.04
C PRO A 112 -16.04 -19.62 -30.70
N ALA A 113 -14.96 -20.40 -30.67
CA ALA A 113 -14.13 -20.57 -29.49
C ALA A 113 -13.27 -19.31 -29.26
N PRO A 114 -13.30 -18.70 -28.06
CA PRO A 114 -12.41 -17.59 -27.75
C PRO A 114 -10.97 -18.07 -27.54
N ILE A 115 -10.03 -17.24 -27.97
CA ILE A 115 -8.60 -17.54 -27.95
C ILE A 115 -7.91 -16.71 -26.87
N VAL A 116 -7.00 -17.34 -26.11
CA VAL A 116 -6.17 -16.69 -25.09
C VAL A 116 -4.70 -17.06 -25.28
N THR A 117 -3.82 -16.04 -25.29
CA THR A 117 -2.37 -16.23 -25.28
C THR A 117 -1.88 -16.48 -23.85
N LEU A 118 -1.11 -17.54 -23.62
CA LEU A 118 -0.55 -17.85 -22.29
C LEU A 118 0.79 -17.15 -21.98
N TYR A 119 1.23 -16.18 -22.79
CA TYR A 119 2.55 -15.54 -22.62
C TYR A 119 2.60 -14.54 -21.44
N PRO A 120 3.67 -14.54 -20.61
CA PRO A 120 4.75 -15.53 -20.57
C PRO A 120 4.24 -16.85 -19.98
N TYR A 121 4.59 -17.96 -20.63
CA TYR A 121 3.97 -19.27 -20.43
C TYR A 121 3.77 -19.68 -18.96
N GLU A 122 2.51 -19.72 -18.53
CA GLU A 122 2.09 -20.38 -17.29
C GLU A 122 2.32 -21.90 -17.41
N PHE A 123 3.51 -22.36 -17.04
CA PHE A 123 3.85 -23.79 -17.00
C PHE A 123 2.95 -24.57 -16.04
N ASP A 124 2.76 -25.87 -16.33
CA ASP A 124 1.89 -26.79 -15.58
C ASP A 124 0.40 -26.39 -15.58
N GLU A 125 -0.03 -25.60 -16.55
CA GLU A 125 -1.44 -25.31 -16.79
C GLU A 125 -2.21 -26.57 -17.22
N LYS A 126 -3.36 -26.82 -16.56
CA LYS A 126 -4.25 -27.93 -16.89
C LYS A 126 -5.10 -27.61 -18.11
N VAL A 127 -5.10 -28.52 -19.07
CA VAL A 127 -5.81 -28.40 -20.34
C VAL A 127 -6.70 -29.59 -20.63
N ARG A 128 -7.71 -29.37 -21.47
CA ARG A 128 -8.67 -30.39 -21.93
C ARG A 128 -8.81 -30.33 -23.45
N ILE A 129 -8.90 -31.49 -24.09
CA ILE A 129 -8.79 -31.66 -25.55
C ILE A 129 -9.83 -32.70 -26.00
N PHE A 130 -10.51 -32.45 -27.12
CA PHE A 130 -11.45 -33.38 -27.73
C PHE A 130 -11.03 -33.74 -29.16
N GLY A 131 -11.02 -35.03 -29.49
CA GLY A 131 -10.64 -35.52 -30.81
C GLY A 131 -11.30 -36.85 -31.15
N PHE A 132 -11.01 -37.36 -32.35
CA PHE A 132 -11.71 -38.49 -32.98
C PHE A 132 -10.75 -39.66 -33.26
N PRO A 133 -10.29 -40.39 -32.24
CA PRO A 133 -9.26 -41.41 -32.40
C PRO A 133 -9.80 -42.69 -33.07
N GLY A 134 -9.31 -43.00 -34.27
CA GLY A 134 -9.60 -44.26 -34.96
C GLY A 134 -11.08 -44.43 -35.29
N ILE A 135 -11.70 -45.51 -34.81
CA ILE A 135 -13.11 -45.87 -35.09
C ILE A 135 -14.09 -45.11 -34.16
N ALA A 136 -13.61 -44.32 -33.20
CA ALA A 136 -14.45 -43.58 -32.26
C ALA A 136 -15.10 -42.34 -32.92
N LEU A 137 -16.13 -42.57 -33.74
CA LEU A 137 -16.88 -41.52 -34.44
C LEU A 137 -17.47 -40.47 -33.48
N ASP A 138 -17.88 -40.88 -32.30
CA ASP A 138 -18.46 -40.02 -31.25
C ASP A 138 -17.41 -39.17 -30.51
N GLY A 139 -16.12 -39.37 -30.79
CA GLY A 139 -15.00 -38.64 -30.20
C GLY A 139 -14.67 -39.02 -28.76
N LYS A 140 -13.61 -38.40 -28.21
CA LYS A 140 -13.16 -38.61 -26.83
C LYS A 140 -12.50 -37.37 -26.24
N TRP A 141 -12.82 -37.06 -24.98
CA TRP A 141 -12.10 -36.09 -24.14
C TRP A 141 -10.82 -36.70 -23.53
N VAL A 142 -9.74 -35.93 -23.52
CA VAL A 142 -8.48 -36.21 -22.82
C VAL A 142 -8.07 -34.98 -22.02
N ASP A 143 -7.60 -35.18 -20.80
CA ASP A 143 -7.07 -34.14 -19.92
C ASP A 143 -5.54 -34.23 -19.87
N GLY A 144 -4.88 -33.07 -19.86
CA GLY A 144 -3.42 -32.99 -19.93
C GLY A 144 -2.86 -31.76 -19.20
N ILE A 145 -1.53 -31.71 -19.15
CA ILE A 145 -0.76 -30.65 -18.47
C ILE A 145 0.28 -30.10 -19.45
N LEU A 146 0.25 -28.79 -19.68
CA LEU A 146 1.22 -28.09 -20.52
C LEU A 146 2.59 -28.05 -19.82
N LYS A 147 3.62 -28.50 -20.53
CA LYS A 147 5.02 -28.46 -20.09
C LYS A 147 5.75 -27.29 -20.74
N ARG A 148 7.00 -27.50 -21.16
CA ARG A 148 7.85 -26.44 -21.73
C ARG A 148 7.77 -26.43 -23.26
N PRO A 149 8.06 -25.28 -23.90
CA PRO A 149 8.41 -25.23 -25.30
C PRO A 149 9.56 -26.18 -25.62
N THR A 150 9.43 -26.89 -26.72
CA THR A 150 10.48 -27.67 -27.37
C THR A 150 11.43 -26.75 -28.15
N GLY A 151 12.50 -27.32 -28.73
CA GLY A 151 13.35 -26.63 -29.71
C GLY A 151 12.64 -26.19 -31.00
N LYS A 152 11.32 -26.44 -31.16
CA LYS A 152 10.49 -25.86 -32.24
C LYS A 152 9.65 -24.65 -31.80
N GLY A 153 9.59 -24.34 -30.50
CA GLY A 153 8.59 -23.43 -29.93
C GLY A 153 7.24 -24.10 -29.59
N TRP A 154 6.91 -25.24 -30.21
CA TRP A 154 5.76 -26.06 -29.82
C TRP A 154 5.84 -26.52 -28.37
N ILE A 155 4.72 -26.53 -27.65
CA ILE A 155 4.68 -26.90 -26.23
C ILE A 155 4.34 -28.38 -26.08
N GLN A 156 5.12 -29.10 -25.27
CA GLN A 156 4.83 -30.50 -24.95
C GLN A 156 3.62 -30.62 -24.01
N ILE A 157 2.75 -31.59 -24.27
CA ILE A 157 1.61 -31.96 -23.43
C ILE A 157 1.90 -33.33 -22.80
N ASN A 158 1.79 -33.41 -21.47
CA ASN A 158 1.75 -34.70 -20.76
C ASN A 158 0.31 -35.03 -20.40
N HIS A 159 -0.09 -36.29 -20.57
CA HIS A 159 -1.45 -36.77 -20.28
C HIS A 159 -1.49 -37.40 -18.88
N GLU A 160 -2.62 -37.31 -18.18
CA GLU A 160 -2.82 -38.07 -16.94
C GLU A 160 -3.21 -39.52 -17.29
N ASP A 161 -2.50 -40.53 -16.76
CA ASP A 161 -2.56 -41.95 -17.18
C ASP A 161 -3.98 -42.54 -17.24
N SER A 162 -4.89 -42.05 -16.40
CA SER A 162 -6.30 -42.46 -16.33
C SER A 162 -7.19 -41.93 -17.46
N SER A 163 -6.78 -40.88 -18.16
CA SER A 163 -7.58 -40.23 -19.23
C SER A 163 -7.35 -40.86 -20.62
N GLY A 164 -6.21 -41.54 -20.80
CA GLY A 164 -5.74 -42.09 -22.07
C GLY A 164 -4.85 -41.13 -22.86
N SER A 165 -4.17 -41.64 -23.89
CA SER A 165 -3.23 -40.86 -24.68
C SER A 165 -3.87 -40.19 -25.90
N ILE A 166 -3.39 -38.99 -26.23
CA ILE A 166 -3.61 -38.34 -27.52
C ILE A 166 -2.96 -39.18 -28.62
N LYS A 167 -3.70 -39.41 -29.70
CA LYS A 167 -3.35 -40.27 -30.84
C LYS A 167 -3.77 -39.60 -32.15
N PRO A 168 -3.39 -40.13 -33.34
CA PRO A 168 -3.97 -39.71 -34.61
C PRO A 168 -5.49 -39.64 -34.54
N GLY A 169 -6.07 -38.57 -35.10
CA GLY A 169 -7.47 -38.17 -34.92
C GLY A 169 -7.69 -37.02 -33.91
N PHE A 170 -6.69 -36.68 -33.10
CA PHE A 170 -6.68 -35.45 -32.27
C PHE A 170 -5.97 -34.26 -32.93
N SER A 171 -5.22 -34.46 -34.03
CA SER A 171 -4.63 -33.36 -34.78
C SER A 171 -5.68 -32.32 -35.19
N GLY A 172 -5.35 -31.04 -35.05
CA GLY A 172 -6.24 -29.91 -35.28
C GLY A 172 -7.21 -29.60 -34.13
N ALA A 173 -7.27 -30.41 -33.07
CA ALA A 173 -8.16 -30.18 -31.93
C ALA A 173 -7.78 -28.93 -31.11
N ALA A 174 -8.77 -28.14 -30.72
CA ALA A 174 -8.62 -27.08 -29.74
C ALA A 174 -8.09 -27.60 -28.39
N ILE A 175 -7.10 -26.91 -27.84
CA ILE A 175 -6.59 -27.14 -26.49
C ILE A 175 -7.17 -26.06 -25.57
N TRP A 176 -8.04 -26.49 -24.66
CA TRP A 176 -8.77 -25.60 -23.76
C TRP A 176 -8.06 -25.48 -22.40
N SER A 177 -7.70 -24.27 -22.00
CA SER A 177 -7.27 -24.00 -20.62
C SER A 177 -8.48 -24.11 -19.68
N ILE A 178 -8.39 -24.99 -18.68
CA ILE A 178 -9.44 -25.17 -17.67
C ILE A 178 -9.55 -23.93 -16.78
N ARG A 179 -8.43 -23.24 -16.51
CA ARG A 179 -8.40 -22.02 -15.68
C ARG A 179 -9.01 -20.82 -16.39
N LYS A 180 -8.66 -20.61 -17.67
CA LYS A 180 -9.04 -19.42 -18.46
C LYS A 180 -10.36 -19.60 -19.21
N ASN A 181 -10.89 -20.83 -19.32
CA ASN A 181 -12.12 -21.18 -20.06
C ASN A 181 -12.07 -20.67 -21.52
N ALA A 182 -10.94 -20.87 -22.19
CA ALA A 182 -10.65 -20.42 -23.56
C ALA A 182 -9.58 -21.31 -24.21
N VAL A 183 -9.47 -21.26 -25.53
CA VAL A 183 -8.49 -22.03 -26.31
C VAL A 183 -7.11 -21.36 -26.20
N CYS A 184 -6.11 -22.13 -25.76
CA CYS A 184 -4.73 -21.66 -25.61
C CYS A 184 -3.75 -22.20 -26.67
N GLY A 185 -4.23 -23.05 -27.59
CA GLY A 185 -3.48 -23.55 -28.74
C GLY A 185 -4.23 -24.67 -29.48
N MET A 186 -3.55 -25.26 -30.45
CA MET A 186 -4.05 -26.35 -31.30
C MET A 186 -3.17 -27.59 -31.15
N THR A 187 -3.80 -28.76 -31.11
CA THR A 187 -3.12 -30.05 -30.96
C THR A 187 -2.45 -30.48 -32.26
N VAL A 188 -1.16 -30.83 -32.19
CA VAL A 188 -0.44 -31.56 -33.24
C VAL A 188 -0.02 -32.92 -32.69
N SER A 189 -0.59 -33.98 -33.26
CA SER A 189 -0.16 -35.35 -32.97
C SER A 189 0.72 -35.87 -34.10
N MET A 190 1.96 -36.24 -33.77
CA MET A 190 2.89 -36.83 -34.75
C MET A 190 2.75 -38.35 -34.75
N LEU A 191 2.60 -38.92 -35.94
CA LEU A 191 2.77 -40.36 -36.16
C LEU A 191 4.18 -40.77 -35.66
N ASN A 192 4.24 -41.86 -34.90
CA ASN A 192 5.44 -42.44 -34.29
C ASN A 192 6.04 -41.72 -33.05
N SER A 193 5.33 -40.74 -32.45
CA SER A 193 5.73 -40.12 -31.17
C SER A 193 4.84 -40.56 -30.00
N THR A 194 5.43 -40.85 -28.83
CA THR A 194 4.68 -41.01 -27.56
C THR A 194 4.34 -39.67 -26.90
N ALA A 195 5.01 -38.59 -27.30
CA ALA A 195 4.73 -37.23 -26.86
C ALA A 195 3.77 -36.52 -27.83
N SER A 196 2.93 -35.65 -27.28
CA SER A 196 1.98 -34.82 -28.04
C SER A 196 2.33 -33.35 -27.87
N TYR A 197 2.05 -32.55 -28.89
CA TYR A 197 2.50 -31.17 -28.96
C TYR A 197 1.35 -30.20 -29.22
N MET A 198 1.57 -28.95 -28.83
CA MET A 198 0.68 -27.81 -29.05
C MET A 198 1.38 -26.76 -29.89
N ILE A 199 0.74 -26.33 -30.98
CA ILE A 199 0.99 -25.01 -31.56
C ILE A 199 0.28 -23.99 -30.66
N PRO A 200 1.01 -23.09 -29.97
CA PRO A 200 0.40 -22.20 -29.00
C PRO A 200 -0.38 -21.06 -29.69
N ALA A 201 -1.36 -20.49 -28.99
CA ALA A 201 -2.29 -19.52 -29.56
C ALA A 201 -1.61 -18.27 -30.14
N ASP A 202 -0.49 -17.80 -29.58
CA ASP A 202 0.28 -16.69 -30.14
C ASP A 202 0.87 -17.02 -31.52
N THR A 203 1.31 -18.25 -31.77
CA THR A 203 1.72 -18.72 -33.10
C THR A 203 0.52 -18.75 -34.06
N LEU A 204 -0.65 -19.22 -33.61
CA LEU A 204 -1.87 -19.25 -34.44
C LEU A 204 -2.34 -17.84 -34.84
N LEU A 205 -2.31 -16.88 -33.91
CA LEU A 205 -2.71 -15.48 -34.15
C LEU A 205 -1.72 -14.76 -35.07
N GLN A 206 -0.42 -15.08 -34.99
CA GLN A 206 0.59 -14.56 -35.93
C GLN A 206 0.49 -15.19 -37.32
N ALA A 207 0.06 -16.45 -37.41
CA ALA A 207 -0.12 -17.19 -38.67
C ALA A 207 -1.38 -16.79 -39.43
N CYS A 208 -2.41 -16.34 -38.72
CA CYS A 208 -3.72 -16.00 -39.27
C CYS A 208 -4.18 -14.64 -38.69
N PRO A 209 -3.75 -13.50 -39.25
CA PRO A 209 -4.13 -12.18 -38.76
C PRO A 209 -5.65 -11.94 -38.71
N GLU A 210 -6.42 -12.67 -39.52
CA GLU A 210 -7.89 -12.67 -39.53
C GLU A 210 -8.51 -13.03 -38.18
N ILE A 211 -7.79 -13.79 -37.34
CA ILE A 211 -8.26 -14.25 -36.02
C ILE A 211 -7.64 -13.47 -34.85
N ASP A 212 -6.71 -12.53 -35.07
CA ASP A 212 -6.19 -11.67 -33.99
C ASP A 212 -7.30 -10.78 -33.39
N GLN A 213 -8.32 -10.45 -34.21
CA GLN A 213 -9.57 -9.80 -33.82
C GLN A 213 -10.51 -10.66 -32.95
N LEU A 214 -9.99 -11.67 -32.24
CA LEU A 214 -10.75 -12.55 -31.34
C LEU A 214 -10.01 -12.85 -30.03
N ARG A 215 -8.81 -12.30 -29.87
CA ARG A 215 -8.01 -12.47 -28.66
C ARG A 215 -8.75 -11.80 -27.49
N ILE A 216 -9.16 -12.58 -26.49
CA ILE A 216 -9.60 -12.01 -25.21
C ILE A 216 -8.37 -11.38 -24.57
N SER A 217 -8.28 -10.05 -24.63
CA SER A 217 -7.14 -9.29 -24.09
C SER A 217 -7.22 -9.16 -22.57
N SER A 218 -6.41 -8.26 -22.00
CA SER A 218 -6.51 -7.88 -20.59
C SER A 218 -7.91 -7.38 -20.21
N ASN A 219 -8.20 -7.46 -18.91
CA ASN A 219 -9.47 -7.01 -18.33
C ASN A 219 -9.69 -5.51 -18.62
N PRO A 220 -10.76 -5.13 -19.35
CA PRO A 220 -11.01 -3.74 -19.73
C PRO A 220 -11.55 -2.90 -18.56
N TYR A 221 -11.93 -3.53 -17.44
CA TYR A 221 -12.43 -2.86 -16.25
C TYR A 221 -11.30 -2.62 -15.25
N LYS A 222 -11.03 -1.35 -14.96
CA LYS A 222 -9.93 -0.90 -14.07
C LYS A 222 -10.24 -1.12 -12.57
N GLY A 223 -11.43 -1.62 -12.24
CA GLY A 223 -11.86 -1.84 -10.87
C GLY A 223 -11.91 -0.54 -10.08
N LEU A 224 -11.05 -0.40 -9.08
CA LEU A 224 -11.04 0.76 -8.18
C LEU A 224 -9.94 1.79 -8.56
N GLN A 225 -9.32 1.62 -9.74
CA GLN A 225 -8.41 2.60 -10.34
C GLN A 225 -9.15 3.49 -11.35
N ALA A 226 -8.68 4.73 -11.52
CA ALA A 226 -9.15 5.60 -12.60
C ALA A 226 -8.56 5.15 -13.95
N PHE A 227 -9.38 5.16 -15.00
CA PHE A 227 -8.93 5.03 -16.39
C PHE A 227 -7.90 6.11 -16.72
N GLN A 228 -6.81 5.72 -17.37
CA GLN A 228 -5.72 6.58 -17.83
C GLN A 228 -5.79 6.81 -19.35
N GLU A 229 -4.89 7.63 -19.91
CA GLU A 229 -4.84 7.94 -21.35
C GLU A 229 -4.68 6.67 -22.22
N GLU A 230 -3.90 5.70 -21.73
CA GLU A 230 -3.73 4.36 -22.33
C GLU A 230 -5.02 3.51 -22.35
N ASP A 231 -5.99 3.81 -21.48
CA ASP A 231 -7.27 3.09 -21.37
C ASP A 231 -8.40 3.71 -22.20
N ALA A 232 -8.13 4.78 -22.96
CA ALA A 232 -9.13 5.51 -23.74
C ALA A 232 -9.93 4.61 -24.69
N CYS A 233 -9.32 3.52 -25.18
CA CYS A 233 -9.96 2.52 -26.03
C CYS A 233 -11.09 1.73 -25.32
N PHE A 234 -11.15 1.76 -23.99
CA PHE A 234 -12.17 1.13 -23.15
C PHE A 234 -13.08 2.14 -22.43
N PHE A 235 -12.88 3.45 -22.61
CA PHE A 235 -13.67 4.50 -21.95
C PHE A 235 -14.88 4.91 -22.80
N PHE A 236 -16.06 4.41 -22.43
CA PHE A 236 -17.32 4.61 -23.17
C PHE A 236 -18.44 5.21 -22.31
N GLY A 237 -19.50 5.70 -22.95
CA GLY A 237 -20.71 6.20 -22.30
C GLY A 237 -20.61 7.61 -21.73
N ARG A 238 -19.51 8.32 -21.99
CA ARG A 238 -19.29 9.72 -21.59
C ARG A 238 -19.01 10.66 -22.75
N GLU A 239 -19.15 10.21 -24.00
CA GLU A 239 -18.83 10.94 -25.23
C GLU A 239 -19.44 12.36 -25.24
N LYS A 240 -20.73 12.50 -24.90
CA LYS A 240 -21.40 13.81 -24.77
C LYS A 240 -20.79 14.70 -23.68
N THR A 241 -20.37 14.11 -22.56
CA THR A 241 -19.75 14.83 -21.44
C THR A 241 -18.34 15.28 -21.79
N VAL A 242 -17.57 14.41 -22.46
CA VAL A 242 -16.23 14.72 -22.98
C VAL A 242 -16.29 15.85 -24.02
N ALA A 243 -17.19 15.78 -25.00
CA ALA A 243 -17.35 16.82 -26.01
C ALA A 243 -17.73 18.19 -25.40
N ARG A 244 -18.58 18.20 -24.37
CA ARG A 244 -18.91 19.43 -23.63
C ARG A 244 -17.71 19.97 -22.84
N LEU A 245 -16.92 19.08 -22.22
CA LEU A 245 -15.73 19.47 -21.48
C LEU A 245 -14.65 20.01 -22.42
N GLN A 246 -14.43 19.38 -23.57
CA GLN A 246 -13.53 19.85 -24.62
C GLN A 246 -13.85 21.28 -25.01
N ARG A 247 -15.10 21.55 -25.41
CA ARG A 247 -15.55 22.91 -25.74
C ARG A 247 -15.34 23.90 -24.59
N THR A 248 -15.62 23.48 -23.36
CA THR A 248 -15.41 24.34 -22.18
C THR A 248 -13.94 24.73 -22.02
N VAL A 249 -13.01 23.81 -22.26
CA VAL A 249 -11.55 24.06 -22.19
C VAL A 249 -11.06 24.89 -23.39
N GLU A 250 -11.64 24.69 -24.58
CA GLU A 250 -11.36 25.51 -25.77
C GLU A 250 -11.83 26.97 -25.60
N GLU A 251 -12.97 27.18 -24.91
CA GLU A 251 -13.58 28.50 -24.67
C GLU A 251 -13.04 29.23 -23.41
N GLN A 252 -12.35 28.53 -22.50
CA GLN A 252 -11.94 29.07 -21.20
C GLN A 252 -10.46 28.84 -20.88
N SER A 253 -9.77 29.90 -20.43
CA SER A 253 -8.41 29.80 -19.88
C SER A 253 -8.33 29.12 -18.50
N PHE A 254 -9.47 28.92 -17.82
CA PHE A 254 -9.56 28.15 -16.57
C PHE A 254 -10.85 27.33 -16.50
N THR A 255 -10.76 26.05 -16.13
CA THR A 255 -11.90 25.15 -15.97
C THR A 255 -11.77 24.29 -14.72
N ALA A 256 -12.68 24.47 -13.74
CA ALA A 256 -12.78 23.61 -12.57
C ALA A 256 -13.76 22.45 -12.80
N VAL A 257 -13.25 21.23 -12.95
CA VAL A 257 -14.04 20.00 -13.10
C VAL A 257 -14.41 19.45 -11.72
N ILE A 258 -15.68 19.61 -11.34
CA ILE A 258 -16.17 19.28 -10.00
C ILE A 258 -17.21 18.16 -10.00
N GLY A 259 -17.23 17.38 -8.92
CA GLY A 259 -18.13 16.25 -8.72
C GLY A 259 -17.79 15.46 -7.46
N ALA A 260 -18.67 14.53 -7.08
CA ALA A 260 -18.49 13.67 -5.90
C ALA A 260 -17.20 12.83 -5.95
N SER A 261 -16.80 12.25 -4.82
CA SER A 261 -15.75 11.23 -4.82
C SER A 261 -16.22 10.01 -5.61
N GLY A 262 -15.33 9.40 -6.41
CA GLY A 262 -15.69 8.29 -7.29
C GLY A 262 -16.55 8.64 -8.52
N SER A 263 -16.91 9.91 -8.78
CA SER A 263 -17.76 10.30 -9.93
C SER A 263 -17.10 10.18 -11.32
N GLY A 264 -15.87 9.66 -11.39
CA GLY A 264 -15.10 9.50 -12.63
C GLY A 264 -14.38 10.76 -13.13
N LYS A 265 -14.15 11.79 -12.29
CA LYS A 265 -13.47 13.05 -12.67
C LYS A 265 -12.15 12.82 -13.42
N SER A 266 -11.21 12.12 -12.78
CA SER A 266 -9.89 11.84 -13.34
C SER A 266 -10.02 11.00 -14.62
N SER A 267 -10.89 9.98 -14.65
CA SER A 267 -11.14 9.18 -15.86
C SER A 267 -11.70 9.99 -17.03
N LEU A 268 -12.62 10.92 -16.78
CA LEU A 268 -13.17 11.82 -17.81
C LEU A 268 -12.07 12.69 -18.44
N VAL A 269 -11.12 13.16 -17.63
CA VAL A 269 -9.99 13.96 -18.11
C VAL A 269 -8.97 13.07 -18.82
N PHE A 270 -8.37 12.10 -18.12
CA PHE A 270 -7.25 11.32 -18.64
C PHE A 270 -7.63 10.38 -19.78
N ALA A 271 -8.76 9.68 -19.71
CA ALA A 271 -9.17 8.70 -20.73
C ALA A 271 -10.20 9.25 -21.73
N GLY A 272 -10.85 10.38 -21.42
CA GLY A 272 -11.81 11.06 -22.30
C GLY A 272 -11.22 12.26 -23.03
N LEU A 273 -10.86 13.31 -22.30
CA LEU A 273 -10.43 14.59 -22.88
C LEU A 273 -9.03 14.55 -23.50
N LEU A 274 -8.02 14.09 -22.75
CA LEU A 274 -6.61 14.21 -23.16
C LEU A 274 -6.26 13.47 -24.46
N PRO A 275 -6.78 12.26 -24.75
CA PRO A 275 -6.52 11.58 -26.02
C PRO A 275 -6.97 12.42 -27.22
N ILE A 276 -8.13 13.08 -27.12
CA ILE A 276 -8.70 13.91 -28.18
C ILE A 276 -7.84 15.16 -28.41
N LEU A 277 -7.49 15.88 -27.33
CA LEU A 277 -6.65 17.06 -27.43
C LEU A 277 -5.26 16.74 -28.00
N ARG A 278 -4.61 15.66 -27.57
CA ARG A 278 -3.33 15.22 -28.14
C ARG A 278 -3.44 14.77 -29.60
N GLN A 279 -4.55 14.14 -29.99
CA GLN A 279 -4.77 13.70 -31.37
C GLN A 279 -4.88 14.87 -32.36
N SER A 280 -5.40 16.02 -31.93
CA SER A 280 -5.45 17.26 -32.75
C SER A 280 -4.07 17.81 -33.12
N ARG A 281 -3.02 17.46 -32.35
CA ARG A 281 -1.65 17.98 -32.43
C ARG A 281 -1.49 19.50 -32.19
N GLN A 282 -2.56 20.23 -31.90
CA GLN A 282 -2.53 21.67 -31.60
C GLN A 282 -2.21 21.98 -30.13
N TRP A 283 -2.25 20.97 -29.26
CA TRP A 283 -2.16 21.12 -27.81
C TRP A 283 -0.91 20.46 -27.21
N GLU A 284 -0.11 21.23 -26.47
CA GLU A 284 0.86 20.68 -25.51
C GLU A 284 0.16 20.52 -24.16
N VAL A 285 0.14 19.29 -23.63
CA VAL A 285 -0.60 18.94 -22.41
C VAL A 285 0.35 18.46 -21.32
N VAL A 286 0.41 19.21 -20.23
CA VAL A 286 1.13 18.90 -18.99
C VAL A 286 0.14 18.46 -17.93
N THR A 287 0.47 17.38 -17.20
CA THR A 287 -0.39 16.80 -16.16
C THR A 287 0.35 16.73 -14.84
N CYS A 288 -0.23 17.31 -13.80
CA CYS A 288 0.31 17.36 -12.43
C CYS A 288 -0.74 16.85 -11.43
N ARG A 289 -0.29 16.34 -10.27
CA ARG A 289 -1.12 16.16 -9.08
C ARG A 289 -0.36 16.75 -7.88
N PRO A 290 -0.93 17.68 -7.10
CA PRO A 290 -0.15 18.47 -6.15
C PRO A 290 0.54 17.67 -5.04
N GLN A 291 -0.11 16.63 -4.49
CA GLN A 291 0.36 15.93 -3.29
C GLN A 291 0.71 16.94 -2.18
N ASN A 292 1.74 16.71 -1.35
CA ASN A 292 2.19 17.66 -0.31
C ASN A 292 3.47 18.45 -0.65
N ARG A 293 4.01 18.27 -1.87
CA ARG A 293 5.04 19.14 -2.45
C ARG A 293 4.60 19.69 -3.81
N ALA A 294 3.48 20.40 -3.84
CA ALA A 294 2.88 20.98 -5.04
C ALA A 294 3.86 21.59 -6.04
N PHE A 295 4.82 22.41 -5.59
CA PHE A 295 5.84 23.00 -6.45
C PHE A 295 6.92 22.02 -6.96
N CYS A 296 7.22 20.95 -6.21
CA CYS A 296 8.10 19.88 -6.68
C CYS A 296 7.40 19.02 -7.74
N GLU A 297 6.14 18.65 -7.51
CA GLU A 297 5.36 17.84 -8.46
C GLU A 297 5.07 18.62 -9.74
N LEU A 298 4.73 19.91 -9.65
CA LEU A 298 4.59 20.77 -10.82
C LEU A 298 5.92 20.87 -11.58
N ALA A 299 7.04 21.14 -10.89
CA ALA A 299 8.37 21.16 -11.54
C ALA A 299 8.72 19.81 -12.22
N GLY A 300 8.48 18.69 -11.54
CA GLY A 300 8.67 17.34 -12.07
C GLY A 300 7.78 17.02 -13.27
N SER A 301 6.56 17.57 -13.30
CA SER A 301 5.64 17.44 -14.43
C SER A 301 6.10 18.25 -15.65
N LEU A 302 6.89 19.31 -15.45
CA LEU A 302 7.43 20.20 -16.49
C LEU A 302 8.76 19.71 -17.08
N THR A 303 9.63 19.10 -16.26
CA THR A 303 10.91 18.53 -16.74
C THR A 303 10.70 17.50 -17.87
N ASP A 304 11.56 17.50 -18.88
CA ASP A 304 11.55 16.47 -19.93
C ASP A 304 11.66 15.05 -19.31
N LYS A 305 10.88 14.11 -19.85
CA LYS A 305 10.86 12.70 -19.46
C LYS A 305 12.14 11.95 -19.88
N ASN A 306 12.88 12.47 -20.85
CA ASN A 306 14.16 11.88 -21.27
C ASN A 306 15.28 12.09 -20.23
N ILE A 307 15.22 13.17 -19.44
CA ILE A 307 16.19 13.48 -18.39
C ILE A 307 15.95 12.54 -17.19
N LYS A 308 16.99 11.79 -16.80
CA LYS A 308 16.99 10.77 -15.74
C LYS A 308 18.13 11.00 -14.75
N GLY A 309 18.05 10.34 -13.58
CA GLY A 309 19.11 10.38 -12.57
C GLY A 309 19.31 11.76 -11.95
N GLU A 310 20.55 12.09 -11.62
CA GLU A 310 20.95 13.31 -10.91
C GLU A 310 20.59 14.59 -11.69
N ALA A 311 20.84 14.62 -13.00
CA ALA A 311 20.46 15.73 -13.88
C ALA A 311 18.94 16.05 -13.84
N ARG A 312 18.08 15.03 -13.61
CA ARG A 312 16.64 15.26 -13.43
C ARG A 312 16.37 15.99 -12.12
N TYR A 313 17.06 15.62 -11.04
CA TYR A 313 16.88 16.23 -9.72
C TYR A 313 17.34 17.69 -9.71
N GLU A 314 18.45 18.00 -10.39
CA GLU A 314 18.94 19.36 -10.57
C GLU A 314 17.93 20.24 -11.33
N GLU A 315 17.43 19.76 -12.48
CA GLU A 315 16.48 20.52 -13.30
C GLU A 315 15.12 20.70 -12.61
N VAL A 316 14.62 19.68 -11.90
CA VAL A 316 13.43 19.83 -11.03
C VAL A 316 13.66 20.89 -9.95
N THR A 317 14.84 20.92 -9.35
CA THR A 317 15.21 21.92 -8.32
C THR A 317 15.27 23.33 -8.91
N ARG A 318 15.82 23.47 -10.12
CA ARG A 318 15.86 24.73 -10.88
C ARG A 318 14.47 25.24 -11.21
N ILE A 319 13.62 24.41 -11.84
CA ILE A 319 12.24 24.76 -12.22
C ILE A 319 11.43 25.10 -10.97
N LYS A 320 11.55 24.33 -9.89
CA LYS A 320 10.91 24.65 -8.60
C LYS A 320 11.30 26.04 -8.11
N LYS A 321 12.59 26.39 -8.13
CA LYS A 321 13.06 27.73 -7.72
C LYS A 321 12.40 28.81 -8.58
N ILE A 322 12.34 28.62 -9.90
CA ILE A 322 11.70 29.54 -10.86
C ILE A 322 10.20 29.72 -10.56
N LEU A 323 9.46 28.65 -10.27
CA LEU A 323 8.03 28.68 -9.94
C LEU A 323 7.73 29.32 -8.57
N THR A 324 8.63 29.14 -7.60
CA THR A 324 8.44 29.67 -6.23
C THR A 324 8.85 31.13 -6.06
N ASP A 325 9.67 31.66 -6.97
CA ASP A 325 10.14 33.04 -6.98
C ASP A 325 9.07 33.95 -7.61
N GLY A 326 8.28 34.58 -6.73
CA GLY A 326 7.10 35.39 -7.08
C GLY A 326 7.39 36.75 -7.73
N SER A 327 8.59 36.96 -8.27
CA SER A 327 8.97 38.19 -8.97
C SER A 327 8.47 38.29 -10.42
N ASN A 328 8.05 37.18 -11.05
CA ASN A 328 7.40 37.19 -12.36
C ASN A 328 6.42 35.99 -12.50
N PRO A 329 5.10 36.22 -12.66
CA PRO A 329 4.12 35.15 -12.65
C PRO A 329 3.83 34.53 -14.04
N TYR A 330 4.42 35.04 -15.13
CA TYR A 330 4.27 34.49 -16.49
C TYR A 330 5.13 33.24 -16.74
N ARG A 331 6.07 32.94 -15.82
CA ARG A 331 7.10 31.89 -15.98
C ARG A 331 6.54 30.50 -16.26
N LEU A 332 5.34 30.17 -15.78
CA LEU A 332 4.73 28.85 -15.99
C LEU A 332 4.28 28.65 -17.45
N TYR A 333 3.77 29.68 -18.11
CA TYR A 333 3.50 29.65 -19.56
C TYR A 333 4.79 29.39 -20.36
N ASP A 334 5.85 30.14 -20.07
CA ASP A 334 7.14 30.00 -20.75
C ASP A 334 7.76 28.62 -20.53
N LEU A 335 7.74 28.10 -19.29
CA LEU A 335 8.24 26.77 -18.95
C LEU A 335 7.51 25.64 -19.71
N ILE A 336 6.21 25.80 -19.95
CA ILE A 336 5.43 24.83 -20.73
C ILE A 336 5.71 24.99 -22.22
N ARG A 337 5.75 26.24 -22.72
CA ARG A 337 6.01 26.56 -24.14
C ARG A 337 7.39 26.10 -24.61
N TYR A 338 8.43 26.32 -23.81
CA TYR A 338 9.81 25.94 -24.15
C TYR A 338 10.17 24.50 -23.79
N ARG A 339 9.22 23.69 -23.30
CA ARG A 339 9.45 22.27 -22.99
C ARG A 339 9.83 21.45 -24.22
N ASN A 340 9.17 21.72 -25.35
CA ASN A 340 9.29 20.98 -26.60
C ASN A 340 9.54 21.98 -27.75
N PRO A 341 10.72 22.66 -27.81
CA PRO A 341 10.96 23.77 -28.71
C PRO A 341 10.89 23.40 -30.20
N ASP A 342 11.14 22.12 -30.52
CA ASP A 342 11.06 21.56 -31.88
C ASP A 342 9.62 21.36 -32.38
N LYS A 343 8.60 21.63 -31.53
CA LYS A 343 7.18 21.47 -31.85
C LYS A 343 6.43 22.78 -31.66
N ILE A 344 5.67 23.15 -32.69
CA ILE A 344 4.78 24.31 -32.65
C ILE A 344 3.41 23.84 -32.17
N TYR A 345 2.89 24.50 -31.13
CA TYR A 345 1.56 24.26 -30.58
C TYR A 345 0.79 25.59 -30.52
N ASP A 346 -0.51 25.51 -30.79
CA ASP A 346 -1.40 26.67 -30.76
C ASP A 346 -1.90 26.96 -29.35
N HIS A 347 -2.13 25.90 -28.56
CA HIS A 347 -2.68 25.93 -27.21
C HIS A 347 -1.84 25.11 -26.22
N PHE A 348 -1.87 25.50 -24.96
CA PHE A 348 -1.11 24.91 -23.87
C PHE A 348 -2.05 24.62 -22.70
N LEU A 349 -2.13 23.36 -22.25
CA LEU A 349 -3.02 22.92 -21.18
C LEU A 349 -2.22 22.38 -19.99
N LEU A 350 -2.42 22.97 -18.81
CA LEU A 350 -2.00 22.41 -17.54
C LEU A 350 -3.21 21.74 -16.85
N VAL A 351 -3.18 20.42 -16.74
CA VAL A 351 -4.12 19.63 -15.93
C VAL A 351 -3.56 19.44 -14.52
N ILE A 352 -4.37 19.72 -13.51
CA ILE A 352 -4.04 19.48 -12.10
C ILE A 352 -5.14 18.61 -11.48
N ASP A 353 -4.86 17.30 -11.33
CA ASP A 353 -5.81 16.35 -10.74
C ASP A 353 -5.77 16.41 -9.20
N GLN A 354 -6.92 16.26 -8.55
CA GLN A 354 -7.09 16.28 -7.08
C GLN A 354 -6.56 17.56 -6.43
N PHE A 355 -7.01 18.70 -6.96
CA PHE A 355 -6.61 20.03 -6.53
C PHE A 355 -6.90 20.32 -5.05
N GLU A 356 -7.88 19.63 -4.44
CA GLU A 356 -8.13 19.71 -2.99
C GLU A 356 -6.92 19.31 -2.12
N GLU A 357 -5.95 18.59 -2.67
CA GLU A 357 -4.69 18.25 -1.99
C GLU A 357 -3.90 19.50 -1.56
N LEU A 358 -3.98 20.58 -2.33
CA LEU A 358 -3.33 21.86 -2.00
C LEU A 358 -3.79 22.42 -0.65
N TYR A 359 -5.08 22.26 -0.33
CA TYR A 359 -5.70 22.78 0.88
C TYR A 359 -5.70 21.76 2.05
N THR A 360 -5.50 20.47 1.76
CA THR A 360 -5.67 19.39 2.74
C THR A 360 -4.39 18.66 3.14
N LEU A 361 -3.33 18.73 2.33
CA LEU A 361 -2.06 18.03 2.61
C LEU A 361 -0.92 18.93 3.09
N ASN A 362 -1.05 20.25 2.93
CA ASN A 362 -0.03 21.23 3.34
C ASN A 362 -0.28 21.74 4.77
N ASN A 363 0.71 21.57 5.65
CA ASN A 363 0.63 21.94 7.07
C ASN A 363 1.24 23.33 7.38
N ASP A 364 1.02 24.31 6.50
CA ASP A 364 1.69 25.63 6.52
C ASP A 364 0.72 26.82 6.61
N ASN A 365 -0.46 26.59 7.19
CA ASN A 365 -1.55 27.57 7.31
C ASN A 365 -2.03 28.15 5.96
N GLY A 366 -1.81 27.43 4.84
CA GLY A 366 -2.30 27.81 3.51
C GLY A 366 -1.31 28.62 2.67
N GLU A 367 -0.09 28.86 3.16
CA GLU A 367 0.92 29.67 2.46
C GLU A 367 1.33 29.06 1.11
N THR A 368 1.53 27.73 1.03
CA THR A 368 1.82 27.02 -0.21
C THR A 368 0.65 27.13 -1.18
N SER A 369 -0.58 26.93 -0.72
CA SER A 369 -1.77 27.03 -1.58
C SER A 369 -1.90 28.44 -2.18
N ARG A 370 -1.74 29.49 -1.37
CA ARG A 370 -1.77 30.90 -1.80
C ARG A 370 -0.69 31.22 -2.83
N ARG A 371 0.55 30.78 -2.60
CA ARG A 371 1.66 30.97 -3.56
C ARG A 371 1.45 30.19 -4.85
N PHE A 372 0.90 28.99 -4.76
CA PHE A 372 0.61 28.14 -5.91
C PHE A 372 -0.51 28.76 -6.78
N MET A 373 -1.60 29.24 -6.15
CA MET A 373 -2.65 30.02 -6.81
C MET A 373 -2.08 31.23 -7.56
N ASN A 374 -1.25 32.06 -6.91
CA ASN A 374 -0.62 33.21 -7.56
C ASN A 374 0.22 32.82 -8.80
N CYS A 375 0.91 31.67 -8.77
CA CYS A 375 1.67 31.15 -9.90
C CYS A 375 0.76 30.70 -11.06
N LEU A 376 -0.41 30.12 -10.76
CA LEU A 376 -1.39 29.74 -11.78
C LEU A 376 -2.07 30.98 -12.39
N LEU A 377 -2.60 31.86 -11.54
CA LEU A 377 -3.44 33.01 -11.95
C LEU A 377 -2.72 33.95 -12.92
N GLY A 378 -1.43 34.23 -12.72
CA GLY A 378 -0.68 35.10 -13.64
C GLY A 378 -0.38 34.49 -15.01
N SER A 379 -0.61 33.19 -15.21
CA SER A 379 -0.51 32.55 -16.53
C SER A 379 -1.84 32.52 -17.31
N ILE A 380 -2.98 32.74 -16.64
CA ILE A 380 -4.33 32.73 -17.24
C ILE A 380 -4.55 33.95 -18.18
N GLN A 381 -3.68 34.96 -18.15
CA GLN A 381 -3.77 36.16 -18.99
C GLN A 381 -3.52 35.91 -20.50
N SER A 382 -3.07 34.71 -20.89
CA SER A 382 -2.87 34.32 -22.29
C SER A 382 -4.07 33.51 -22.79
N GLU A 383 -4.69 33.95 -23.90
CA GLU A 383 -5.77 33.22 -24.57
C GLU A 383 -5.35 31.81 -25.06
N LYS A 384 -4.04 31.56 -25.16
CA LYS A 384 -3.46 30.27 -25.54
C LYS A 384 -3.11 29.37 -24.36
N PHE A 385 -3.33 29.83 -23.13
CA PHE A 385 -3.01 29.07 -21.92
C PHE A 385 -4.27 28.69 -21.15
N HIS A 386 -4.41 27.40 -20.90
CA HIS A 386 -5.58 26.81 -20.28
C HIS A 386 -5.15 26.03 -19.03
N ILE A 387 -5.90 26.18 -17.94
CA ILE A 387 -5.70 25.41 -16.71
C ILE A 387 -6.97 24.62 -16.43
N LEU A 388 -6.88 23.30 -16.39
CA LEU A 388 -7.95 22.44 -15.94
C LEU A 388 -7.61 21.87 -14.57
N VAL A 389 -8.48 22.07 -13.58
CA VAL A 389 -8.33 21.48 -12.24
C VAL A 389 -9.44 20.46 -12.00
N THR A 390 -9.15 19.32 -11.38
CA THR A 390 -10.20 18.40 -10.88
C THR A 390 -10.30 18.54 -9.37
N MET A 391 -11.52 18.61 -8.82
CA MET A 391 -11.72 18.63 -7.37
C MET A 391 -13.07 18.07 -6.90
N GLN A 392 -13.15 17.75 -5.60
CA GLN A 392 -14.44 17.55 -4.95
C GLN A 392 -15.20 18.87 -4.78
N GLY A 393 -16.53 18.85 -5.01
CA GLY A 393 -17.34 20.08 -5.06
C GLY A 393 -17.42 20.88 -3.76
N ASN A 394 -17.09 20.29 -2.62
CA ASN A 394 -17.03 20.96 -1.31
C ASN A 394 -15.71 21.72 -1.06
N PHE A 395 -14.78 21.72 -2.01
CA PHE A 395 -13.57 22.56 -2.01
C PHE A 395 -13.67 23.69 -3.05
N HIS A 396 -14.82 23.86 -3.72
CA HIS A 396 -15.03 24.95 -4.66
C HIS A 396 -14.95 26.31 -3.97
N ASP A 397 -15.55 26.43 -2.78
CA ASP A 397 -15.56 27.63 -1.96
C ASP A 397 -14.14 28.14 -1.63
N ASN A 398 -13.11 27.27 -1.70
CA ASN A 398 -11.71 27.67 -1.57
C ASN A 398 -11.22 28.49 -2.77
N LEU A 399 -11.69 28.20 -3.99
CA LEU A 399 -11.42 29.00 -5.20
C LEU A 399 -12.19 30.32 -5.21
N ASP A 400 -13.42 30.34 -4.66
CA ASP A 400 -14.27 31.54 -4.62
C ASP A 400 -13.72 32.67 -3.72
N ASN A 401 -12.60 32.46 -3.04
CA ASN A 401 -11.86 33.53 -2.38
C ASN A 401 -11.10 34.42 -3.37
N ASP A 402 -10.69 33.88 -4.52
CA ASP A 402 -9.99 34.62 -5.58
C ASP A 402 -10.98 35.19 -6.60
N ILE A 403 -11.11 36.52 -6.62
CA ILE A 403 -12.13 37.21 -7.43
C ILE A 403 -11.97 36.94 -8.94
N SER A 404 -10.73 36.71 -9.40
CA SER A 404 -10.38 36.40 -10.79
C SER A 404 -10.88 35.04 -11.27
N LEU A 405 -11.27 34.13 -10.37
CA LEU A 405 -11.81 32.81 -10.75
C LEU A 405 -13.34 32.77 -10.78
N LYS A 406 -14.02 33.75 -10.18
CA LYS A 406 -15.50 33.82 -10.16
C LYS A 406 -16.14 33.97 -11.54
N THR A 407 -15.36 34.42 -12.53
CA THR A 407 -15.78 34.52 -13.94
C THR A 407 -15.80 33.18 -14.67
N TYR A 408 -15.24 32.11 -14.10
CA TYR A 408 -15.13 30.80 -14.72
C TYR A 408 -16.09 29.80 -14.04
N PRO A 409 -17.30 29.56 -14.60
CA PRO A 409 -18.27 28.66 -13.98
C PRO A 409 -17.75 27.22 -13.98
N PRO A 410 -17.87 26.47 -12.86
CA PRO A 410 -17.30 25.14 -12.75
C PRO A 410 -18.03 24.10 -13.61
N PHE A 411 -17.27 23.25 -14.29
CA PHE A 411 -17.80 22.11 -15.03
C PHE A 411 -18.26 21.01 -14.06
N ARG A 412 -19.56 20.96 -13.79
CA ARG A 412 -20.19 19.92 -12.97
C ARG A 412 -20.34 18.62 -13.77
N ILE A 413 -19.69 17.55 -13.32
CA ILE A 413 -19.91 16.19 -13.82
C ILE A 413 -21.24 15.68 -13.26
N GLY A 414 -22.21 15.47 -14.14
CA GLY A 414 -23.45 14.76 -13.81
C GLY A 414 -23.25 13.25 -13.76
N GLU A 415 -24.26 12.53 -13.29
CA GLU A 415 -24.33 11.08 -13.35
C GLU A 415 -24.30 10.54 -14.80
N PHE A 416 -24.19 9.22 -14.96
CA PHE A 416 -24.39 8.60 -16.27
C PHE A 416 -25.88 8.56 -16.58
N ASP A 417 -26.28 8.80 -17.83
CA ASP A 417 -27.60 8.35 -18.28
C ASP A 417 -27.61 6.82 -18.42
N ARG A 418 -28.78 6.17 -18.33
CA ARG A 418 -28.86 4.69 -18.41
C ARG A 418 -28.24 4.13 -19.70
N LYS A 419 -28.29 4.90 -20.79
CA LYS A 419 -27.64 4.55 -22.06
C LYS A 419 -26.12 4.56 -21.93
N GLY A 420 -25.53 5.66 -21.46
CA GLY A 420 -24.09 5.76 -21.23
C GLY A 420 -23.59 4.72 -20.23
N LEU A 421 -24.36 4.42 -19.18
CA LEU A 421 -23.98 3.38 -18.22
C LEU A 421 -23.98 1.99 -18.85
N ARG A 422 -24.97 1.66 -19.69
CA ARG A 422 -24.95 0.43 -20.50
C ARG A 422 -23.75 0.39 -21.43
N GLU A 423 -23.46 1.48 -22.12
CA GLU A 423 -22.32 1.56 -23.03
C GLU A 423 -20.97 1.39 -22.29
N ALA A 424 -20.83 1.95 -21.09
CA ALA A 424 -19.67 1.77 -20.21
C ALA A 424 -19.54 0.35 -19.63
N ILE A 425 -20.61 -0.46 -19.67
CA ILE A 425 -20.59 -1.88 -19.29
C ILE A 425 -20.32 -2.75 -20.52
N GLU A 426 -21.11 -2.64 -21.58
CA GLU A 426 -21.10 -3.61 -22.69
C GLU A 426 -20.00 -3.36 -23.71
N ARG A 427 -19.69 -2.10 -24.05
CA ARG A 427 -18.71 -1.80 -25.11
C ARG A 427 -17.26 -2.19 -24.76
N PRO A 428 -16.75 -2.03 -23.52
CA PRO A 428 -15.41 -2.50 -23.17
C PRO A 428 -15.29 -4.02 -23.27
N ALA A 429 -16.30 -4.78 -22.80
CA ALA A 429 -16.32 -6.23 -22.95
C ALA A 429 -16.41 -6.66 -24.42
N LYS A 430 -17.33 -6.07 -25.19
CA LYS A 430 -17.54 -6.40 -26.61
C LYS A 430 -16.31 -6.12 -27.46
N ARG A 431 -15.52 -5.10 -27.12
CA ARG A 431 -14.22 -4.79 -27.76
C ARG A 431 -13.19 -5.91 -27.57
N ASN A 432 -13.32 -6.69 -26.50
CA ASN A 432 -12.49 -7.85 -26.18
C ASN A 432 -13.26 -9.18 -26.38
N HIS A 433 -14.28 -9.18 -27.23
CA HIS A 433 -15.06 -10.36 -27.63
C HIS A 433 -15.80 -11.06 -26.48
N VAL A 434 -16.06 -10.33 -25.39
CA VAL A 434 -16.88 -10.79 -24.26
C VAL A 434 -18.25 -10.12 -24.31
N ILE A 435 -19.30 -10.90 -24.04
CA ILE A 435 -20.69 -10.43 -24.00
C ILE A 435 -21.37 -10.83 -22.69
N PHE A 436 -22.36 -10.03 -22.29
CA PHE A 436 -23.18 -10.28 -21.12
C PHE A 436 -24.43 -11.08 -21.52
N GLU A 437 -24.89 -11.92 -20.61
CA GLU A 437 -26.15 -12.65 -20.76
C GLU A 437 -27.36 -11.70 -20.85
N ASP A 438 -28.36 -12.08 -21.65
CA ASP A 438 -29.51 -11.24 -21.94
C ASP A 438 -30.22 -10.79 -20.64
N GLY A 439 -30.47 -9.48 -20.52
CA GLY A 439 -31.10 -8.84 -19.34
C GLY A 439 -30.18 -8.63 -18.12
N LEU A 440 -28.95 -9.15 -18.13
CA LEU A 440 -28.01 -8.98 -17.01
C LEU A 440 -27.58 -7.52 -16.83
N THR A 441 -27.23 -6.82 -17.91
CA THR A 441 -26.80 -5.41 -17.85
C THR A 441 -27.89 -4.51 -17.28
N ASP A 442 -29.15 -4.69 -17.66
CA ASP A 442 -30.29 -3.92 -17.14
C ASP A 442 -30.43 -4.07 -15.62
N THR A 443 -30.20 -5.27 -15.13
CA THR A 443 -30.29 -5.59 -13.70
C THR A 443 -29.11 -5.00 -12.93
N ILE A 444 -27.89 -5.06 -13.48
CA ILE A 444 -26.72 -4.38 -12.93
C ILE A 444 -26.99 -2.86 -12.82
N ILE A 445 -27.54 -2.24 -13.86
CA ILE A 445 -27.88 -0.81 -13.87
C ILE A 445 -28.98 -0.49 -12.85
N GLN A 446 -30.02 -1.33 -12.76
CA GLN A 446 -31.13 -1.12 -11.83
C GLN A 446 -30.71 -1.28 -10.35
N GLU A 447 -29.83 -2.24 -10.04
CA GLU A 447 -29.31 -2.46 -8.69
C GLU A 447 -28.28 -1.43 -8.24
N LEU A 448 -27.56 -0.83 -9.19
CA LEU A 448 -26.64 0.24 -8.88
C LEU A 448 -27.40 1.42 -8.26
N GLY A 449 -28.43 1.88 -8.96
CA GLY A 449 -29.20 3.06 -8.57
C GLY A 449 -28.37 4.35 -8.59
N ASP A 450 -28.98 5.44 -8.15
CA ASP A 450 -28.49 6.80 -8.36
C ASP A 450 -27.67 7.33 -7.14
N GLU A 451 -27.06 6.44 -6.33
CA GLU A 451 -26.26 6.87 -5.18
C GLU A 451 -24.85 7.38 -5.58
N PRO A 452 -24.38 8.50 -4.98
CA PRO A 452 -23.02 9.00 -5.18
C PRO A 452 -21.96 7.98 -4.72
N GLY A 453 -20.94 7.74 -5.56
CA GLY A 453 -19.88 6.77 -5.28
C GLY A 453 -20.16 5.35 -5.79
N ASN A 454 -21.19 5.16 -6.61
CA ASN A 454 -21.52 3.86 -7.18
C ASN A 454 -20.57 3.37 -8.30
N LEU A 455 -19.95 4.26 -9.08
CA LEU A 455 -19.11 3.86 -10.23
C LEU A 455 -17.88 3.00 -9.87
N PRO A 456 -17.13 3.29 -8.78
CA PRO A 456 -16.06 2.41 -8.31
C PRO A 456 -16.57 1.00 -7.94
N LEU A 457 -17.76 0.90 -7.31
CA LEU A 457 -18.38 -0.37 -6.96
C LEU A 457 -18.83 -1.15 -8.20
N LEU A 458 -19.42 -0.46 -9.20
CA LEU A 458 -19.72 -1.05 -10.51
C LEU A 458 -18.46 -1.60 -11.16
N GLN A 459 -17.39 -0.80 -11.28
CA GLN A 459 -16.14 -1.24 -11.88
C GLN A 459 -15.52 -2.43 -11.13
N PHE A 460 -15.57 -2.46 -9.79
CA PHE A 460 -15.16 -3.63 -9.02
C PHE A 460 -15.99 -4.88 -9.35
N CYS A 461 -17.32 -4.73 -9.42
CA CYS A 461 -18.23 -5.80 -9.82
C CYS A 461 -17.91 -6.31 -11.23
N LEU A 462 -17.69 -5.43 -12.21
CA LEU A 462 -17.34 -5.77 -13.59
C LEU A 462 -15.97 -6.47 -13.68
N THR A 463 -14.97 -6.02 -12.93
CA THR A 463 -13.68 -6.71 -12.80
C THR A 463 -13.86 -8.14 -12.25
N GLN A 464 -14.72 -8.33 -11.24
CA GLN A 464 -15.01 -9.66 -10.66
C GLN A 464 -15.87 -10.56 -11.58
N LEU A 465 -16.74 -9.98 -12.40
CA LEU A 465 -17.47 -10.69 -13.45
C LEU A 465 -16.53 -11.15 -14.56
N TRP A 466 -15.62 -10.29 -15.01
CA TRP A 466 -14.61 -10.60 -16.01
C TRP A 466 -13.72 -11.77 -15.60
N GLU A 467 -13.25 -11.80 -14.34
CA GLU A 467 -12.48 -12.93 -13.78
C GLU A 467 -13.27 -14.26 -13.75
N ARG A 468 -14.59 -14.21 -13.96
CA ARG A 468 -15.52 -15.37 -13.96
C ARG A 468 -16.23 -15.56 -15.30
N GLN A 469 -15.84 -14.83 -16.34
CA GLN A 469 -16.32 -15.10 -17.70
C GLN A 469 -15.94 -16.52 -18.10
N LYS A 470 -16.81 -17.19 -18.85
CA LYS A 470 -16.51 -18.47 -19.49
C LYS A 470 -16.79 -18.35 -20.96
N TYR A 471 -15.85 -18.74 -21.81
CA TYR A 471 -16.04 -18.77 -23.26
C TYR A 471 -16.49 -17.41 -23.86
N GLY A 472 -15.99 -16.29 -23.33
CA GLY A 472 -16.40 -14.95 -23.76
C GLY A 472 -17.79 -14.55 -23.24
N TRP A 473 -18.32 -15.24 -22.24
CA TRP A 473 -19.68 -15.02 -21.73
C TRP A 473 -19.68 -14.70 -20.23
N ILE A 474 -20.30 -13.59 -19.87
CA ILE A 474 -20.57 -13.20 -18.47
C ILE A 474 -22.01 -13.56 -18.12
N SER A 475 -22.20 -14.55 -17.25
CA SER A 475 -23.50 -15.15 -16.97
C SER A 475 -24.22 -14.61 -15.74
N TRP A 476 -25.54 -14.85 -15.68
CA TRP A 476 -26.35 -14.67 -14.48
C TRP A 476 -25.81 -15.46 -13.28
N ASP A 477 -25.29 -16.66 -13.51
CA ASP A 477 -24.67 -17.48 -12.46
C ASP A 477 -23.41 -16.81 -11.89
N ALA A 478 -22.54 -16.27 -12.75
CA ALA A 478 -21.35 -15.53 -12.32
C ALA A 478 -21.73 -14.32 -11.44
N TYR A 479 -22.77 -13.58 -11.84
CA TYR A 479 -23.29 -12.42 -11.11
C TYR A 479 -23.89 -12.78 -9.74
N ARG A 480 -24.70 -13.84 -9.66
CA ARG A 480 -25.24 -14.36 -8.38
C ARG A 480 -24.12 -14.85 -7.47
N ASN A 481 -23.13 -15.56 -8.02
CA ASN A 481 -21.99 -16.09 -7.28
C ASN A 481 -21.16 -14.97 -6.63
N ILE A 482 -20.82 -13.90 -7.35
CA ILE A 482 -20.14 -12.74 -6.74
C ILE A 482 -21.02 -12.00 -5.72
N GLY A 483 -22.34 -12.19 -5.73
CA GLY A 483 -23.25 -11.52 -4.80
C GLY A 483 -23.83 -10.22 -5.32
N ARG A 484 -23.92 -10.06 -6.65
CA ARG A 484 -24.46 -8.88 -7.32
C ARG A 484 -23.63 -7.61 -7.02
N VAL A 485 -24.06 -6.44 -7.50
CA VAL A 485 -23.28 -5.17 -7.39
C VAL A 485 -22.86 -4.87 -5.95
N GLN A 486 -23.78 -4.87 -4.99
CA GLN A 486 -23.48 -4.44 -3.61
C GLN A 486 -22.65 -5.46 -2.82
N GLN A 487 -22.95 -6.77 -2.89
CA GLN A 487 -22.21 -7.74 -2.09
C GLN A 487 -20.92 -8.26 -2.76
N ALA A 488 -20.63 -7.93 -4.02
CA ALA A 488 -19.36 -8.29 -4.67
C ALA A 488 -18.15 -7.89 -3.82
N LEU A 489 -18.12 -6.63 -3.35
CA LEU A 489 -17.04 -6.15 -2.50
C LEU A 489 -17.07 -6.75 -1.08
N ILE A 490 -18.26 -7.04 -0.55
CA ILE A 490 -18.43 -7.61 0.80
C ILE A 490 -18.02 -9.08 0.86
N LYS A 491 -18.47 -9.92 -0.09
CA LYS A 491 -18.03 -11.32 -0.20
C LYS A 491 -16.53 -11.43 -0.46
N HIS A 492 -15.97 -10.51 -1.25
CA HIS A 492 -14.53 -10.42 -1.47
C HIS A 492 -13.77 -10.05 -0.19
N ALA A 493 -14.29 -9.09 0.60
CA ALA A 493 -13.74 -8.75 1.91
C ALA A 493 -13.83 -9.91 2.90
N ASP A 494 -14.96 -10.64 2.97
CA ASP A 494 -15.12 -11.80 3.83
C ASP A 494 -14.19 -12.96 3.44
N SER A 495 -14.05 -13.26 2.14
CA SER A 495 -13.13 -14.28 1.65
C SER A 495 -11.67 -13.90 1.95
N THR A 496 -11.30 -12.65 1.66
CA THR A 496 -9.97 -12.11 1.97
C THR A 496 -9.67 -12.16 3.46
N TYR A 497 -10.62 -11.74 4.30
CA TYR A 497 -10.50 -11.74 5.75
C TYR A 497 -10.34 -13.15 6.32
N LYS A 498 -11.19 -14.11 5.90
CA LYS A 498 -11.05 -15.52 6.30
C LYS A 498 -9.67 -16.08 5.96
N ASN A 499 -9.16 -15.81 4.76
CA ASN A 499 -7.84 -16.27 4.34
C ASN A 499 -6.71 -15.60 5.13
N ILE A 500 -6.79 -14.29 5.38
CA ILE A 500 -5.79 -13.54 6.15
C ILE A 500 -5.79 -13.94 7.63
N CYS A 501 -6.94 -14.27 8.23
CA CYS A 501 -7.01 -14.75 9.61
C CYS A 501 -6.33 -16.11 9.86
N ILE A 502 -5.91 -16.82 8.80
CA ILE A 502 -5.08 -18.04 8.93
C ILE A 502 -3.61 -17.66 9.16
N GLU A 503 -3.13 -16.58 8.53
CA GLU A 503 -1.73 -16.14 8.57
C GLU A 503 -1.44 -15.04 9.61
N TYR A 504 -2.44 -14.27 10.03
CA TYR A 504 -2.26 -13.09 10.88
C TYR A 504 -3.29 -13.00 12.01
N GLU A 505 -2.85 -12.43 13.14
CA GLU A 505 -3.71 -12.18 14.29
C GLU A 505 -4.90 -11.27 13.94
N ASN A 506 -6.09 -11.69 14.37
CA ASN A 506 -7.34 -10.96 14.19
C ASN A 506 -7.26 -9.51 14.74
N ALA A 507 -6.54 -9.33 15.85
CA ALA A 507 -6.29 -8.03 16.47
C ALA A 507 -5.58 -7.05 15.53
N TRP A 508 -4.61 -7.48 14.74
CA TRP A 508 -3.86 -6.59 13.83
C TRP A 508 -4.76 -6.10 12.69
N ILE A 509 -5.64 -6.98 12.18
CA ILE A 509 -6.61 -6.64 11.14
C ILE A 509 -7.58 -5.57 11.67
N LYS A 510 -8.15 -5.78 12.85
CA LYS A 510 -9.01 -4.77 13.53
C LYS A 510 -8.29 -3.45 13.71
N GLN A 511 -7.05 -3.48 14.24
CA GLN A 511 -6.23 -2.29 14.45
C GLN A 511 -5.99 -1.52 13.16
N ILE A 512 -5.74 -2.19 12.03
CA ILE A 512 -5.58 -1.55 10.73
C ILE A 512 -6.88 -0.86 10.30
N PHE A 513 -7.99 -1.59 10.20
CA PHE A 513 -9.24 -1.01 9.71
C PHE A 513 -9.79 0.12 10.60
N LEU A 514 -9.71 -0.02 11.94
CA LEU A 514 -10.15 1.02 12.87
C LEU A 514 -9.23 2.26 12.85
N ASN A 515 -7.99 2.18 12.36
CA ASN A 515 -7.12 3.35 12.17
C ASN A 515 -7.33 4.07 10.81
N LEU A 516 -8.03 3.41 9.88
CA LEU A 516 -8.36 3.92 8.54
C LEU A 516 -9.80 4.43 8.41
N ILE A 517 -10.45 4.74 9.54
CA ILE A 517 -11.77 5.37 9.63
C ILE A 517 -11.74 6.52 10.64
N TYR A 518 -12.69 7.45 10.50
CA TYR A 518 -12.98 8.46 11.52
C TYR A 518 -14.48 8.80 11.59
N PRO A 519 -14.97 9.26 12.76
CA PRO A 519 -16.33 9.79 12.89
C PRO A 519 -16.42 11.19 12.25
N LYS A 520 -17.42 11.36 11.38
CA LYS A 520 -17.80 12.63 10.77
C LYS A 520 -19.19 13.01 11.25
N ILE A 521 -19.34 14.19 11.85
CA ILE A 521 -20.63 14.74 12.24
C ILE A 521 -21.33 15.27 10.98
N LEU A 522 -22.57 14.82 10.73
CA LEU A 522 -23.43 15.34 9.67
C LEU A 522 -24.67 16.02 10.28
N PRO A 523 -24.98 17.28 9.89
CA PRO A 523 -26.21 17.96 10.30
C PRO A 523 -27.45 17.10 10.02
N GLY A 524 -28.30 16.91 11.03
CA GLY A 524 -29.54 16.13 10.94
C GLY A 524 -29.38 14.61 10.76
N ARG A 525 -28.16 14.06 10.67
CA ARG A 525 -27.90 12.61 10.54
C ARG A 525 -27.00 12.02 11.64
N GLY A 526 -26.49 12.86 12.55
CA GLY A 526 -25.64 12.41 13.65
C GLY A 526 -24.22 12.06 13.19
N ILE A 527 -23.59 11.12 13.89
CA ILE A 527 -22.21 10.69 13.60
C ILE A 527 -22.26 9.54 12.58
N VAL A 528 -21.57 9.72 11.45
CA VAL A 528 -21.33 8.67 10.46
C VAL A 528 -19.83 8.38 10.36
N TYR A 529 -19.46 7.15 10.01
CA TYR A 529 -18.06 6.79 9.78
C TYR A 529 -17.71 6.90 8.31
N THR A 530 -16.57 7.54 8.03
CA THR A 530 -15.98 7.62 6.68
C THR A 530 -14.49 7.28 6.76
N ARG A 531 -13.86 7.17 5.60
CA ARG A 531 -12.51 6.65 5.40
C ARG A 531 -11.44 7.69 5.77
N LYS A 532 -10.31 7.21 6.32
CA LYS A 532 -9.14 8.03 6.67
C LYS A 532 -7.90 7.49 5.98
N ALA A 533 -7.23 8.33 5.20
CA ALA A 533 -5.90 8.02 4.71
C ALA A 533 -4.86 8.19 5.83
N ARG A 534 -3.91 7.25 5.95
CA ARG A 534 -2.84 7.24 6.96
C ARG A 534 -1.50 6.86 6.33
N LEU A 535 -0.39 7.38 6.83
CA LEU A 535 0.95 6.96 6.37
C LEU A 535 1.24 5.51 6.79
N ILE A 536 1.84 4.70 5.92
CA ILE A 536 2.30 3.33 6.27
C ILE A 536 3.33 3.38 7.41
N GLU A 537 4.04 4.50 7.56
CA GLU A 537 5.01 4.79 8.61
C GLU A 537 4.37 5.01 9.99
N GLU A 538 3.09 5.38 10.07
CA GLU A 538 2.35 5.48 11.35
C GLU A 538 2.06 4.10 11.96
N PHE A 539 1.96 3.06 11.12
CA PHE A 539 1.68 1.69 11.55
C PHE A 539 2.94 0.97 12.06
N ARG A 540 2.72 0.00 12.95
CA ARG A 540 3.79 -0.83 13.51
C ARG A 540 4.49 -1.64 12.40
N LYS A 541 5.77 -1.96 12.57
CA LYS A 541 6.59 -2.61 11.52
C LYS A 541 6.01 -3.98 11.11
N GLU A 542 5.47 -4.68 12.09
CA GLU A 542 4.79 -5.97 12.04
C GLU A 542 3.60 -5.92 11.07
N HIS A 543 2.87 -4.80 11.03
CA HIS A 543 1.70 -4.63 10.18
C HIS A 543 2.07 -4.43 8.69
N LYS A 544 3.31 -4.05 8.35
CA LYS A 544 3.68 -3.67 6.97
C LYS A 544 3.53 -4.81 5.95
N LYS A 545 3.71 -6.08 6.34
CA LYS A 545 3.43 -7.24 5.47
C LYS A 545 1.93 -7.34 5.17
N LEU A 546 1.11 -7.29 6.22
CA LEU A 546 -0.35 -7.34 6.16
C LEU A 546 -0.95 -6.17 5.37
N LEU A 547 -0.43 -4.94 5.52
CA LEU A 547 -0.85 -3.77 4.75
C LEU A 547 -0.61 -3.93 3.24
N ASN A 548 0.56 -4.42 2.86
CA ASN A 548 0.85 -4.73 1.45
C ASN A 548 -0.05 -5.85 0.91
N GLU A 549 -0.39 -6.84 1.73
CA GLU A 549 -1.28 -7.92 1.34
C GLU A 549 -2.74 -7.48 1.18
N LEU A 550 -3.28 -6.70 2.12
CA LEU A 550 -4.60 -6.09 2.03
C LEU A 550 -4.72 -5.13 0.83
N THR A 551 -3.62 -4.46 0.46
CA THR A 551 -3.55 -3.64 -0.76
C THR A 551 -3.56 -4.53 -2.01
N LYS A 552 -2.74 -5.59 -2.08
CA LYS A 552 -2.74 -6.56 -3.18
C LYS A 552 -4.10 -7.24 -3.37
N LYS A 553 -4.75 -7.61 -2.28
CA LYS A 553 -6.10 -8.18 -2.23
C LYS A 553 -7.20 -7.09 -2.31
N ARG A 554 -6.89 -5.84 -2.72
CA ARG A 554 -7.86 -4.77 -3.03
C ARG A 554 -8.90 -4.50 -1.91
N LEU A 555 -8.51 -4.57 -0.63
CA LEU A 555 -9.31 -4.00 0.47
C LEU A 555 -8.82 -2.62 0.90
N LEU A 556 -7.54 -2.34 0.64
CA LEU A 556 -6.92 -1.03 0.81
C LEU A 556 -6.45 -0.48 -0.54
N VAL A 557 -6.43 0.84 -0.67
CA VAL A 557 -5.73 1.56 -1.75
C VAL A 557 -4.48 2.22 -1.19
N THR A 558 -3.41 2.27 -1.99
CA THR A 558 -2.26 3.14 -1.73
C THR A 558 -2.49 4.49 -2.37
N LEU A 559 -2.22 5.56 -1.63
CA LEU A 559 -2.06 6.91 -2.14
C LEU A 559 -0.58 7.28 -1.97
N ASN A 560 0.09 7.74 -3.03
CA ASN A 560 1.43 8.30 -2.89
C ASN A 560 1.31 9.76 -2.49
N ASP A 561 2.18 10.18 -1.57
CA ASP A 561 2.24 11.52 -1.02
C ASP A 561 3.66 11.75 -0.46
N ASP A 562 4.18 12.97 -0.42
CA ASP A 562 5.62 13.18 -0.18
C ASP A 562 6.06 13.09 1.29
N ALA A 563 5.13 12.78 2.19
CA ALA A 563 5.42 12.42 3.59
C ALA A 563 5.67 10.91 3.75
N GLY A 564 5.36 10.13 2.71
CA GLY A 564 5.41 8.67 2.73
C GLY A 564 4.20 8.06 2.02
N LYS A 565 4.28 6.74 1.80
CA LYS A 565 3.23 5.99 1.13
C LYS A 565 2.01 5.91 2.05
N LYS A 566 0.91 6.57 1.70
CA LYS A 566 -0.37 6.54 2.44
C LYS A 566 -1.23 5.36 2.01
N ILE A 567 -2.13 4.95 2.91
CA ILE A 567 -3.12 3.90 2.70
C ILE A 567 -4.49 4.32 3.22
N GLU A 568 -5.53 3.83 2.56
CA GLU A 568 -6.95 4.10 2.87
C GLU A 568 -7.78 2.83 2.59
N ILE A 569 -8.95 2.69 3.23
CA ILE A 569 -9.95 1.69 2.83
C ILE A 569 -10.40 1.96 1.39
N ILE A 570 -10.56 0.90 0.60
CA ILE A 570 -10.80 1.06 -0.85
C ILE A 570 -12.18 1.63 -1.21
N HIS A 571 -13.20 1.45 -0.35
CA HIS A 571 -14.56 1.99 -0.58
C HIS A 571 -15.36 2.16 0.72
N GLU A 572 -16.27 3.14 0.77
CA GLU A 572 -17.15 3.35 1.93
C GLU A 572 -18.14 2.19 2.16
N ALA A 573 -18.48 1.43 1.12
CA ALA A 573 -19.35 0.26 1.24
C ALA A 573 -18.82 -0.78 2.25
N LEU A 574 -17.50 -0.87 2.43
CA LEU A 574 -16.90 -1.71 3.48
C LEU A 574 -17.25 -1.19 4.89
N ILE A 575 -17.30 0.13 5.10
CA ILE A 575 -17.71 0.72 6.39
C ILE A 575 -19.21 0.49 6.62
N ARG A 576 -20.03 0.65 5.57
CA ARG A 576 -21.51 0.62 5.66
C ARG A 576 -22.14 -0.77 5.68
N HIS A 577 -21.49 -1.80 5.13
CA HIS A 577 -22.12 -3.11 4.92
C HIS A 577 -21.25 -4.33 5.29
N TRP A 578 -19.95 -4.15 5.58
CA TRP A 578 -19.09 -5.28 5.97
C TRP A 578 -19.27 -5.58 7.46
N GLN A 579 -19.98 -6.67 7.76
CA GLN A 579 -20.41 -7.04 9.12
C GLN A 579 -19.27 -7.06 10.17
N PRO A 580 -18.05 -7.58 9.89
CA PRO A 580 -16.94 -7.50 10.84
C PRO A 580 -16.60 -6.06 11.21
N LEU A 581 -16.43 -5.16 10.23
CA LEU A 581 -16.07 -3.77 10.48
C LEU A 581 -17.19 -3.00 11.20
N GLN A 582 -18.46 -3.23 10.85
CA GLN A 582 -19.59 -2.65 11.60
C GLN A 582 -19.60 -3.11 13.06
N SER A 583 -19.35 -4.40 13.33
CA SER A 583 -19.25 -4.93 14.69
C SER A 583 -18.10 -4.30 15.48
N TRP A 584 -16.95 -4.05 14.82
CA TRP A 584 -15.80 -3.40 15.47
C TRP A 584 -16.07 -1.91 15.75
N ILE A 585 -16.68 -1.20 14.81
CA ILE A 585 -17.10 0.20 14.97
C ILE A 585 -18.06 0.35 16.14
N ASN A 586 -19.14 -0.46 16.18
CA ASN A 586 -20.13 -0.37 17.24
C ASN A 586 -19.54 -0.67 18.64
N LYS A 587 -18.56 -1.58 18.72
CA LYS A 587 -17.85 -1.91 19.97
C LYS A 587 -16.77 -0.91 20.37
N THR A 588 -16.42 0.05 19.51
CA THR A 588 -15.37 1.05 19.75
C THR A 588 -15.86 2.47 19.47
N HIS A 589 -17.18 2.69 19.47
CA HIS A 589 -17.82 3.94 19.04
C HIS A 589 -17.27 5.15 19.81
N ASP A 590 -17.34 5.09 21.14
CA ASP A 590 -16.91 6.17 22.04
C ASP A 590 -15.40 6.40 21.96
N PHE A 591 -14.61 5.32 21.86
CA PHE A 591 -13.16 5.38 21.63
C PHE A 591 -12.80 6.08 20.30
N LEU A 592 -13.52 5.80 19.22
CA LEU A 592 -13.25 6.41 17.91
C LEU A 592 -13.56 7.91 17.91
N ILE A 593 -14.58 8.34 18.66
CA ILE A 593 -14.90 9.76 18.88
C ILE A 593 -13.80 10.42 19.71
N TRP A 594 -13.53 9.89 20.90
CA TRP A 594 -12.50 10.40 21.80
C TRP A 594 -11.10 10.47 21.14
N ARG A 595 -10.76 9.52 20.26
CA ARG A 595 -9.47 9.52 19.55
C ARG A 595 -9.37 10.65 18.51
N GLU A 596 -10.47 11.09 17.90
CA GLU A 596 -10.42 12.25 16.99
C GLU A 596 -10.25 13.57 17.78
N ASP A 597 -10.87 13.69 18.96
CA ASP A 597 -10.63 14.82 19.88
C ASP A 597 -9.19 14.83 20.42
N LEU A 598 -8.65 13.66 20.75
CA LEU A 598 -7.24 13.49 21.12
C LEU A 598 -6.32 13.94 19.99
N LYS A 599 -6.63 13.58 18.73
CA LYS A 599 -5.86 14.02 17.56
C LYS A 599 -5.85 15.54 17.44
N ASN A 600 -6.99 16.21 17.59
CA ASN A 600 -7.04 17.68 17.53
C ASN A 600 -6.10 18.32 18.57
N SER A 601 -6.03 17.75 19.77
CA SER A 601 -5.10 18.17 20.83
C SER A 601 -3.62 17.90 20.49
N ILE A 602 -3.33 16.76 19.85
CA ILE A 602 -1.99 16.40 19.35
C ILE A 602 -1.54 17.35 18.23
N ASP A 603 -2.42 17.63 17.27
CA ASP A 603 -2.15 18.51 16.14
C ASP A 603 -1.87 19.95 16.64
N GLU A 604 -2.61 20.44 17.64
CA GLU A 604 -2.32 21.73 18.29
C GLU A 604 -1.01 21.71 19.08
N TRP A 605 -0.71 20.64 19.83
CA TRP A 605 0.53 20.50 20.57
C TRP A 605 1.76 20.54 19.64
N HIS A 606 1.66 19.90 18.47
CA HIS A 606 2.70 19.98 17.44
C HIS A 606 2.80 21.38 16.82
N LYS A 607 1.68 22.03 16.49
CA LYS A 607 1.67 23.41 15.96
C LYS A 607 2.30 24.42 16.93
N ARG A 608 2.08 24.27 18.24
CA ARG A 608 2.71 25.11 19.29
C ARG A 608 4.06 24.58 19.77
N ASN A 609 4.82 23.91 18.89
CA ASN A 609 6.18 23.42 19.14
C ASN A 609 6.35 22.62 20.46
N LYS A 610 5.37 21.77 20.77
CA LYS A 610 5.27 20.91 21.96
C LYS A 610 5.07 21.64 23.30
N ASP A 611 4.43 22.82 23.29
CA ASP A 611 4.06 23.57 24.49
C ASP A 611 3.36 22.70 25.57
N LYS A 612 3.88 22.73 26.80
CA LYS A 612 3.31 22.05 27.97
C LYS A 612 1.92 22.62 28.36
N GLY A 613 1.51 23.77 27.84
CA GLY A 613 0.17 24.33 27.99
C GLY A 613 -0.95 23.54 27.30
N ILE A 614 -0.64 22.84 26.19
CA ILE A 614 -1.62 22.10 25.37
C ILE A 614 -1.76 20.62 25.79
N LEU A 615 -0.90 20.14 26.68
CA LEU A 615 -0.99 18.79 27.23
C LEU A 615 -2.27 18.59 28.06
N LEU A 616 -2.80 17.37 28.05
CA LEU A 616 -4.09 17.03 28.67
C LEU A 616 -4.14 17.46 30.14
N ASN A 617 -5.24 18.10 30.54
CA ASN A 617 -5.52 18.40 31.94
C ASN A 617 -5.87 17.12 32.73
N GLU A 618 -5.98 17.20 34.06
CA GLU A 618 -6.15 16.02 34.92
C GLU A 618 -7.42 15.21 34.61
N LYS A 619 -8.55 15.88 34.31
CA LYS A 619 -9.81 15.21 33.93
C LYS A 619 -9.68 14.50 32.58
N MET A 620 -9.10 15.17 31.58
CA MET A 620 -8.87 14.61 30.25
C MET A 620 -7.84 13.47 30.28
N LEU A 621 -6.82 13.57 31.13
CA LEU A 621 -5.79 12.55 31.28
C LEU A 621 -6.34 11.28 31.95
N ASN A 622 -7.23 11.40 32.94
CA ASN A 622 -7.87 10.25 33.56
C ASN A 622 -8.72 9.48 32.54
N ASN A 623 -9.58 10.16 31.77
CA ASN A 623 -10.32 9.57 30.65
C ASN A 623 -9.36 8.94 29.61
N ALA A 624 -8.24 9.60 29.30
CA ALA A 624 -7.23 9.03 28.40
C ALA A 624 -6.55 7.76 28.94
N PHE A 625 -6.42 7.59 30.26
CA PHE A 625 -5.93 6.34 30.87
C PHE A 625 -6.99 5.24 30.89
N GLU A 626 -8.26 5.59 31.12
CA GLU A 626 -9.41 4.69 31.03
C GLU A 626 -9.53 4.12 29.60
N MET A 627 -9.64 4.99 28.60
CA MET A 627 -9.63 4.64 27.17
C MET A 627 -8.38 3.85 26.76
N MET A 628 -7.19 4.24 27.25
CA MET A 628 -5.96 3.48 26.98
C MET A 628 -5.93 2.12 27.70
N SER A 629 -6.67 1.92 28.80
CA SER A 629 -6.69 0.62 29.49
C SER A 629 -7.49 -0.42 28.71
N GLU A 630 -8.62 -0.02 28.11
CA GLU A 630 -9.51 -0.90 27.34
C GLU A 630 -9.09 -1.04 25.86
N HIS A 631 -8.45 -0.01 25.31
CA HIS A 631 -8.18 0.10 23.87
C HIS A 631 -6.72 0.38 23.49
N LYS A 632 -5.77 0.10 24.41
CA LYS A 632 -4.31 0.30 24.21
C LYS A 632 -3.80 -0.18 22.85
N GLU A 633 -4.31 -1.31 22.41
CA GLU A 633 -3.88 -2.00 21.20
C GLU A 633 -4.24 -1.23 19.91
N TYR A 634 -5.31 -0.44 19.92
CA TYR A 634 -5.79 0.36 18.80
C TYR A 634 -5.08 1.72 18.63
N LEU A 635 -4.38 2.18 19.67
CA LEU A 635 -3.62 3.44 19.67
C LEU A 635 -2.30 3.33 18.88
N LEU A 636 -2.02 4.36 18.09
CA LEU A 636 -0.78 4.53 17.34
C LEU A 636 0.38 4.97 18.25
N PRO A 637 1.65 4.70 17.88
CA PRO A 637 2.81 4.99 18.73
C PRO A 637 3.00 6.48 19.08
N HIS A 638 2.45 7.40 18.27
CA HIS A 638 2.52 8.84 18.55
C HIS A 638 1.43 9.29 19.54
N GLU A 639 0.22 8.74 19.46
CA GLU A 639 -0.89 9.01 20.37
C GLU A 639 -0.53 8.60 21.80
N GLN A 640 0.05 7.40 21.97
CA GLN A 640 0.54 6.93 23.28
C GLN A 640 1.61 7.87 23.87
N LYS A 641 2.56 8.37 23.05
CA LYS A 641 3.60 9.30 23.50
C LYS A 641 3.02 10.61 24.05
N PHE A 642 1.97 11.15 23.42
CA PHE A 642 1.31 12.37 23.88
C PHE A 642 0.60 12.18 25.24
N ILE A 643 -0.08 11.04 25.44
CA ILE A 643 -0.71 10.69 26.72
C ILE A 643 0.35 10.56 27.83
N TYR A 644 1.48 9.88 27.55
CA TYR A 644 2.57 9.76 28.51
C TYR A 644 3.27 11.10 28.82
N ALA A 645 3.46 11.98 27.83
CA ALA A 645 4.01 13.33 28.04
C ALA A 645 3.08 14.20 28.91
N SER A 646 1.77 14.08 28.72
CA SER A 646 0.76 14.73 29.55
C SER A 646 0.83 14.24 31.00
N LYS A 647 0.95 12.91 31.22
CA LYS A 647 1.15 12.32 32.56
C LYS A 647 2.38 12.86 33.26
N GLN A 648 3.51 12.96 32.54
CA GLN A 648 4.75 13.46 33.13
C GLN A 648 4.62 14.92 33.56
N THR A 649 4.00 15.77 32.74
CA THR A 649 3.82 17.19 33.06
C THR A 649 2.89 17.42 34.26
N ILE A 650 1.81 16.64 34.41
CA ILE A 650 0.96 16.72 35.62
C ILE A 650 1.72 16.29 36.86
N LYS A 651 2.56 15.23 36.79
CA LYS A 651 3.44 14.86 37.90
C LYS A 651 4.39 16.00 38.28
N GLU A 652 5.09 16.58 37.30
CA GLU A 652 6.00 17.71 37.51
C GLU A 652 5.29 18.90 38.18
N ARG A 653 4.09 19.29 37.71
CA ARG A 653 3.29 20.35 38.33
C ARG A 653 2.92 20.03 39.78
N LYS A 654 2.50 18.79 40.09
CA LYS A 654 2.18 18.36 41.46
C LYS A 654 3.41 18.35 42.38
N TYR A 655 4.59 18.00 41.87
CA TYR A 655 5.84 18.10 42.65
C TYR A 655 6.23 19.55 42.92
N ILE A 656 6.10 20.46 41.94
CA ILE A 656 6.41 21.89 42.11
C ILE A 656 5.42 22.53 43.11
N LEU A 657 4.11 22.27 42.97
CA LEU A 657 3.11 22.75 43.93
C LEU A 657 3.37 22.25 45.35
N ARG A 658 3.70 20.96 45.53
CA ARG A 658 4.09 20.41 46.84
C ARG A 658 5.36 21.08 47.38
N ALA A 659 6.38 21.30 46.54
CA ALA A 659 7.61 21.97 46.94
C ALA A 659 7.38 23.45 47.34
N VAL A 660 6.51 24.17 46.63
CA VAL A 660 6.10 25.55 46.97
C VAL A 660 5.32 25.57 48.30
N VAL A 661 4.34 24.67 48.47
CA VAL A 661 3.59 24.57 49.74
C VAL A 661 4.53 24.26 50.91
N ILE A 662 5.47 23.32 50.75
CA ILE A 662 6.49 23.04 51.77
C ILE A 662 7.37 24.27 52.03
N ALA A 663 7.83 24.96 50.98
CA ALA A 663 8.70 26.13 51.08
C ALA A 663 8.01 27.36 51.70
N PHE A 664 6.68 27.47 51.66
CA PHE A 664 5.93 28.57 52.30
C PHE A 664 5.35 28.20 53.68
N VAL A 665 4.91 26.97 53.89
CA VAL A 665 4.27 26.56 55.15
C VAL A 665 5.29 26.20 56.24
N VAL A 666 6.46 25.64 55.88
CA VAL A 666 7.47 25.22 56.87
C VAL A 666 8.22 26.41 57.51
N PRO A 667 8.57 27.51 56.81
CA PRO A 667 9.20 28.66 57.46
C PRO A 667 8.21 29.51 58.27
N TRP A 668 6.91 29.46 57.96
CA TRP A 668 5.90 30.31 58.60
C TRP A 668 5.87 30.23 60.14
N PRO A 669 5.88 29.05 60.80
CA PRO A 669 5.99 28.97 62.26
C PRO A 669 7.35 29.44 62.81
N ILE A 670 8.44 29.35 62.03
CA ILE A 670 9.77 29.84 62.41
C ILE A 670 9.80 31.37 62.37
N ILE A 671 9.19 31.98 61.34
CA ILE A 671 9.05 33.43 61.20
C ILE A 671 8.13 34.00 62.30
N LEU A 672 7.02 33.32 62.62
CA LEU A 672 6.18 33.66 63.76
C LEU A 672 6.92 33.54 65.10
N GLY A 673 7.78 32.52 65.26
CA GLY A 673 8.65 32.38 66.44
C GLY A 673 9.74 33.45 66.56
N LEU A 674 10.20 34.01 65.44
CA LEU A 674 11.18 35.11 65.39
C LEU A 674 10.56 36.50 65.53
N LEU A 675 9.27 36.66 65.21
CA LEU A 675 8.48 37.88 65.43
C LEU A 675 7.80 37.93 66.80
N ALA A 676 7.91 36.87 67.61
CA ALA A 676 7.46 36.86 68.99
C ALA A 676 8.40 37.71 69.86
N ASP A 677 7.90 38.83 70.37
CA ASP A 677 8.64 39.80 71.19
C ASP A 677 9.23 39.13 72.47
N PRO A 678 10.57 39.19 72.70
CA PRO A 678 11.21 38.58 73.85
C PRO A 678 10.79 39.14 75.22
N GLN A 679 10.06 40.26 75.29
CA GLN A 679 9.78 40.96 76.55
C GLN A 679 8.69 40.33 77.43
N GLN A 680 7.84 39.42 76.94
CA GLN A 680 6.82 38.78 77.78
C GLN A 680 7.35 37.55 78.55
N LYS A 681 7.90 37.79 79.73
CA LYS A 681 8.14 36.76 80.74
C LYS A 681 6.83 36.14 81.24
N ASN A 682 6.49 34.96 80.73
CA ASN A 682 5.49 33.99 81.23
C ASN A 682 4.05 34.52 81.42
N PRO A 683 3.07 33.79 80.85
CA PRO A 683 2.57 32.67 81.64
C PRO A 683 2.41 31.34 80.88
N PHE A 684 3.05 30.31 81.42
CA PHE A 684 2.47 28.96 81.40
C PHE A 684 1.06 28.98 82.02
N LYS A 685 0.17 28.08 81.57
CA LYS A 685 -1.27 27.96 81.93
C LYS A 685 -2.26 28.86 81.16
N LYS A 686 -2.27 28.81 79.83
CA LYS A 686 -3.51 29.00 79.04
C LYS A 686 -3.55 28.37 77.63
N THR A 687 -2.68 27.40 77.35
CA THR A 687 -2.47 26.82 76.00
C THR A 687 -2.85 25.34 75.83
N GLU A 688 -3.30 24.65 76.88
CA GLU A 688 -3.75 23.24 76.80
C GLU A 688 -5.19 23.08 76.24
N GLU A 689 -6.05 24.09 76.38
CA GLU A 689 -7.44 24.03 75.87
C GLU A 689 -7.59 24.49 74.40
N ALA A 690 -6.61 25.22 73.85
CA ALA A 690 -6.64 25.67 72.45
C ALA A 690 -5.98 24.69 71.46
N THR A 691 -5.17 23.74 71.96
CA THR A 691 -4.45 22.75 71.15
C THR A 691 -5.21 21.43 70.97
N THR A 692 -6.25 21.20 71.77
CA THR A 692 -7.13 20.01 71.70
C THR A 692 -8.27 20.17 70.70
N SER A 693 -8.70 21.40 70.34
CA SER A 693 -9.74 21.63 69.32
C SER A 693 -9.21 21.63 67.88
N THR A 694 -7.92 21.94 67.66
CA THR A 694 -7.29 21.97 66.32
C THR A 694 -6.64 20.63 65.92
N SER A 695 -6.24 19.81 66.89
CA SER A 695 -5.67 18.47 66.65
C SER A 695 -6.72 17.44 66.20
N SER A 696 -7.98 17.54 66.62
CA SER A 696 -9.06 16.66 66.15
C SER A 696 -9.41 16.89 64.67
N SER A 697 -9.44 18.15 64.23
CA SER A 697 -9.73 18.53 62.83
C SER A 697 -8.62 18.12 61.84
N MET A 698 -7.34 18.22 62.22
CA MET A 698 -6.24 17.71 61.37
C MET A 698 -6.11 16.18 61.42
N GLY A 699 -6.43 15.56 62.55
CA GLY A 699 -6.46 14.09 62.68
C GLY A 699 -7.47 13.42 61.74
N GLN A 700 -8.67 14.00 61.61
CA GLN A 700 -9.67 13.50 60.66
C GLN A 700 -9.27 13.73 59.19
N TYR A 701 -8.60 14.85 58.87
CA TYR A 701 -8.11 15.13 57.51
C TYR A 701 -6.94 14.24 57.07
N MET A 702 -6.11 13.74 57.99
CA MET A 702 -5.03 12.80 57.67
C MET A 702 -5.48 11.33 57.67
N ALA A 703 -6.57 10.98 58.36
CA ALA A 703 -7.09 9.62 58.41
C ALA A 703 -7.66 9.11 57.06
N SER A 704 -8.07 10.02 56.16
CA SER A 704 -8.64 9.65 54.85
C SER A 704 -7.60 9.36 53.75
N TYR A 705 -6.30 9.50 54.03
CA TYR A 705 -5.21 9.23 53.08
C TYR A 705 -4.31 8.09 53.55
N LYS A 706 -4.85 6.87 53.63
CA LYS A 706 -4.07 5.64 53.74
C LYS A 706 -3.64 5.12 52.37
N GLU A 707 -2.55 5.66 51.85
CA GLU A 707 -1.63 4.92 50.98
C GLU A 707 -0.24 4.89 51.63
N PRO A 708 0.50 3.77 51.59
CA PRO A 708 1.81 3.68 52.20
C PRO A 708 2.84 4.58 51.49
N LEU A 709 3.61 5.32 52.28
CA LEU A 709 4.75 6.12 51.83
C LEU A 709 5.90 5.23 51.31
N ASN A 710 5.80 4.77 50.07
CA ASN A 710 6.93 4.16 49.37
C ASN A 710 7.96 5.22 48.96
N PHE A 711 8.93 5.47 49.86
CA PHE A 711 10.13 6.24 49.59
C PHE A 711 11.15 5.42 48.79
N ALA A 712 11.37 5.77 47.53
CA ALA A 712 12.65 5.49 46.83
C ALA A 712 12.78 6.31 45.53
N SER A 713 13.21 7.58 45.65
CA SER A 713 13.87 8.26 44.53
C SER A 713 15.32 8.56 44.93
N THR A 714 16.18 7.56 44.79
CA THR A 714 17.61 7.68 45.11
C THR A 714 18.26 8.68 44.15
N LYS A 715 18.55 9.90 44.63
CA LYS A 715 19.51 10.78 43.96
C LYS A 715 20.91 10.25 44.25
N ILE A 716 21.56 9.68 43.23
CA ILE A 716 22.99 9.43 43.28
C ILE A 716 23.68 10.78 43.07
N PHE A 717 24.35 11.29 44.12
CA PHE A 717 25.35 12.34 43.96
C PHE A 717 26.69 11.67 43.71
N PHE A 718 27.28 11.88 42.53
CA PHE A 718 28.71 11.68 42.37
C PHE A 718 29.42 12.88 43.01
N ASP A 719 30.42 12.64 43.86
CA ASP A 719 31.24 13.73 44.39
C ASP A 719 32.06 14.33 43.23
N THR A 720 31.58 15.48 42.73
CA THR A 720 32.16 16.19 41.58
C THR A 720 33.62 16.55 41.80
N LYS A 721 34.04 16.68 43.07
CA LYS A 721 35.42 17.02 43.45
C LYS A 721 36.40 15.89 43.11
N VAL A 722 36.00 14.64 43.33
CA VAL A 722 36.82 13.44 43.03
C VAL A 722 36.98 13.24 41.52
N LEU A 723 35.98 13.63 40.73
CA LEU A 723 36.05 13.61 39.26
C LEU A 723 36.92 14.75 38.72
N GLN A 724 36.83 15.96 39.28
CA GLN A 724 37.70 17.09 38.92
C GLN A 724 39.17 16.86 39.30
N ASP A 725 39.47 16.30 40.47
CA ASP A 725 40.86 15.99 40.85
C ASP A 725 41.49 14.90 39.97
N LYS A 726 40.68 13.98 39.41
CA LYS A 726 41.16 13.01 38.40
C LYS A 726 41.29 13.61 37.00
N LEU A 727 40.45 14.58 36.64
CA LEU A 727 40.57 15.34 35.39
C LEU A 727 41.89 16.13 35.37
N ASN A 728 42.16 16.87 36.46
CA ASN A 728 43.34 17.75 36.59
C ASN A 728 44.67 16.99 36.59
N ASN A 729 44.67 15.69 36.89
CA ASN A 729 45.86 14.84 36.92
C ASN A 729 45.96 13.88 35.71
N SER A 730 45.07 13.98 34.72
CA SER A 730 45.10 13.12 33.52
C SER A 730 45.65 13.83 32.29
N THR A 731 46.73 13.29 31.71
CA THR A 731 47.33 13.73 30.44
C THR A 731 46.70 13.08 29.20
N SER A 732 45.66 12.25 29.39
CA SER A 732 44.96 11.52 28.33
C SER A 732 43.76 12.31 27.81
N SER A 733 43.81 12.76 26.55
CA SER A 733 42.71 13.49 25.90
C SER A 733 41.40 12.69 25.81
N ARG A 734 41.48 11.36 25.84
CA ARG A 734 40.30 10.47 25.87
C ARG A 734 39.63 10.43 27.23
N ASP A 735 40.38 10.49 28.32
CA ASP A 735 39.80 10.52 29.67
C ASP A 735 39.21 11.90 29.98
N GLN A 736 39.85 12.98 29.49
CA GLN A 736 39.28 14.33 29.57
C GLN A 736 37.95 14.44 28.80
N LYS A 737 37.87 13.88 27.59
CA LYS A 737 36.62 13.81 26.81
C LYS A 737 35.55 12.97 27.53
N LEU A 738 35.91 11.81 28.07
CA LEU A 738 34.98 10.95 28.82
C LEU A 738 34.38 11.67 30.05
N VAL A 739 35.19 12.38 30.83
CA VAL A 739 34.70 13.12 32.01
C VAL A 739 33.89 14.35 31.61
N HIS A 740 34.26 15.05 30.54
CA HIS A 740 33.44 16.14 29.96
C HIS A 740 32.06 15.63 29.53
N ASP A 741 32.00 14.52 28.80
CA ASP A 741 30.74 13.93 28.33
C ASP A 741 29.89 13.40 29.50
N ILE A 742 30.51 12.86 30.55
CA ILE A 742 29.82 12.50 31.81
C ILE A 742 29.26 13.73 32.54
N PHE A 743 30.02 14.83 32.64
CA PHE A 743 29.54 16.09 33.21
C PHE A 743 28.35 16.64 32.41
N PHE A 744 28.49 16.69 31.08
CA PHE A 744 27.44 17.13 30.17
C PHE A 744 26.16 16.29 30.31
N ILE A 745 26.26 14.97 30.46
CA ILE A 745 25.10 14.06 30.71
C ILE A 745 24.48 14.31 32.10
N SER A 746 25.27 14.68 33.10
CA SER A 746 24.78 14.94 34.47
C SER A 746 24.09 16.30 34.63
N GLU A 747 24.56 17.33 33.93
CA GLU A 747 24.00 18.69 34.00
C GLU A 747 22.83 18.85 32.99
N ASN A 748 23.01 18.38 31.75
CA ASN A 748 21.97 18.43 30.73
C ASN A 748 21.11 17.16 30.77
N LYS A 749 19.98 17.24 31.49
CA LYS A 749 18.98 16.17 31.68
C LYS A 749 18.19 15.80 30.41
N GLN A 750 18.85 15.67 29.26
CA GLN A 750 18.25 15.33 27.97
C GLN A 750 19.03 14.22 27.26
N TYR A 751 18.95 13.00 27.78
CA TYR A 751 19.10 11.79 26.97
C TYR A 751 17.92 10.84 27.24
N PRO A 752 17.17 10.40 26.21
CA PRO A 752 16.10 9.44 26.40
C PRO A 752 16.68 8.05 26.70
N ARG A 753 16.10 7.35 27.68
CA ARG A 753 16.47 5.96 28.03
C ARG A 753 16.35 4.94 26.87
N SER A 754 15.82 5.32 25.71
CA SER A 754 15.66 4.48 24.53
C SER A 754 16.96 4.17 23.78
N ASP A 755 17.99 4.99 23.97
CA ASP A 755 19.20 4.96 23.12
C ASP A 755 20.34 4.15 23.78
N LEU A 756 20.09 3.62 24.97
CA LEU A 756 20.91 2.61 25.66
C LEU A 756 20.26 1.23 25.50
N LYS A 757 20.49 0.59 24.35
CA LYS A 757 20.07 -0.79 24.11
C LYS A 757 21.15 -1.77 24.58
N TYR A 758 20.76 -2.70 25.45
CA TYR A 758 21.59 -3.81 25.91
C TYR A 758 20.90 -5.14 25.58
N ASN A 759 21.66 -6.09 25.02
CA ASN A 759 21.23 -7.48 24.93
C ASN A 759 21.59 -8.19 26.24
N THR A 760 20.60 -8.79 26.91
CA THR A 760 20.81 -9.54 28.16
C THR A 760 20.49 -11.02 27.95
N PHE A 761 21.52 -11.83 27.75
CA PHE A 761 21.52 -13.27 28.00
C PHE A 761 22.83 -13.66 28.71
N PRO A 762 22.86 -14.73 29.54
CA PRO A 762 24.04 -15.08 30.31
C PRO A 762 25.21 -15.51 29.40
N GLY A 763 26.40 -14.94 29.61
CA GLY A 763 27.64 -15.43 29.00
C GLY A 763 28.26 -14.62 27.86
N GLN A 764 27.66 -13.51 27.40
CA GLN A 764 28.29 -12.62 26.41
C GLN A 764 28.86 -11.33 27.04
N LYS A 765 29.96 -10.82 26.46
CA LYS A 765 30.57 -9.54 26.87
C LYS A 765 29.64 -8.37 26.53
N PHE A 766 29.48 -7.44 27.46
CA PHE A 766 28.65 -6.25 27.29
C PHE A 766 29.23 -5.26 26.28
N GLU A 767 28.41 -4.81 25.34
CA GLU A 767 28.74 -3.75 24.39
C GLU A 767 27.73 -2.60 24.45
N ALA A 768 28.22 -1.37 24.64
CA ALA A 768 27.43 -0.16 24.46
C ALA A 768 27.34 0.20 22.96
N THR A 769 26.13 0.45 22.47
CA THR A 769 25.84 0.73 21.05
C THR A 769 25.76 2.23 20.72
N THR A 770 25.94 3.11 21.71
CA THR A 770 25.95 4.58 21.54
C THR A 770 27.29 5.06 20.95
N PRO A 771 27.31 5.83 19.85
CA PRO A 771 28.56 6.23 19.19
C PRO A 771 29.56 7.00 20.07
N LEU A 772 29.06 7.80 21.03
CA LEU A 772 29.89 8.62 21.93
C LEU A 772 30.79 7.80 22.88
N LEU A 773 30.42 6.56 23.22
CA LEU A 773 31.14 5.76 24.22
C LEU A 773 32.02 4.65 23.64
N GLN A 774 31.99 4.43 22.31
CA GLN A 774 32.79 3.38 21.67
C GLN A 774 34.31 3.66 21.75
N ASP A 775 34.72 4.92 21.60
CA ASP A 775 36.13 5.35 21.64
C ASP A 775 36.80 5.21 23.02
N CYS A 776 36.00 5.16 24.10
CA CYS A 776 36.49 5.15 25.49
C CYS A 776 36.55 3.74 26.12
N ARG A 777 36.10 2.70 25.40
CA ARG A 777 36.01 1.31 25.92
C ARG A 777 37.30 0.72 26.49
N ALA A 778 38.46 1.27 26.11
CA ALA A 778 39.78 0.81 26.54
C ALA A 778 40.30 1.45 27.84
N THR A 779 39.62 2.47 28.40
CA THR A 779 40.14 3.16 29.59
C THR A 779 39.67 2.48 30.89
N PRO A 780 40.52 2.41 31.95
CA PRO A 780 40.10 1.89 33.25
C PRO A 780 38.90 2.65 33.85
N LEU A 781 38.78 3.95 33.56
CA LEU A 781 37.68 4.80 34.01
C LEU A 781 36.32 4.33 33.46
N TYR A 782 36.25 3.99 32.16
CA TYR A 782 35.02 3.48 31.54
C TYR A 782 34.54 2.19 32.23
N ARG A 783 35.48 1.31 32.60
CA ARG A 783 35.17 0.08 33.32
C ARG A 783 34.58 0.35 34.71
N THR A 784 35.21 1.23 35.49
CA THR A 784 34.71 1.63 36.82
C THR A 784 33.34 2.33 36.74
N PHE A 785 33.10 3.14 35.70
CA PHE A 785 31.80 3.79 35.47
C PHE A 785 30.68 2.77 35.16
N MET A 786 30.96 1.79 34.31
CA MET A 786 30.00 0.72 33.99
C MET A 786 29.76 -0.23 35.19
N GLU A 787 30.79 -0.56 35.96
CA GLU A 787 30.67 -1.36 37.19
C GLU A 787 29.80 -0.64 38.25
N GLY A 788 29.96 0.69 38.41
CA GLY A 788 29.11 1.51 39.29
C GLY A 788 27.64 1.60 38.85
N LEU A 789 27.38 1.69 37.54
CA LEU A 789 26.03 1.67 36.97
C LEU A 789 25.33 0.32 37.22
N ILE A 790 26.04 -0.80 37.07
CA ILE A 790 25.52 -2.14 37.32
C ILE A 790 25.16 -2.32 38.81
N PHE A 791 26.04 -1.88 39.72
CA PHE A 791 25.79 -1.94 41.16
C PHE A 791 24.54 -1.14 41.56
N CYS A 792 24.39 0.09 41.05
CA CYS A 792 23.21 0.92 41.33
C CYS A 792 21.91 0.26 40.84
N GLN A 793 21.96 -0.48 39.73
CA GLN A 793 20.79 -1.16 39.15
C GLN A 793 20.44 -2.48 39.87
N GLN A 794 21.39 -3.09 40.58
CA GLN A 794 21.12 -4.22 41.49
C GLN A 794 20.50 -3.74 42.81
N VAL A 795 20.96 -2.59 43.34
CA VAL A 795 20.37 -1.95 44.53
C VAL A 795 18.95 -1.42 44.28
N GLU A 796 18.55 -1.11 43.05
CA GLU A 796 17.14 -0.83 42.69
C GLU A 796 16.22 -2.07 42.70
N LYS A 797 16.75 -3.29 42.89
CA LYS A 797 15.99 -4.55 42.82
C LYS A 797 15.87 -5.33 44.14
N GLY A 798 16.48 -4.89 45.24
CA GLY A 798 16.42 -5.58 46.53
C GLY A 798 16.86 -4.71 47.71
N ASP A 799 16.45 -5.11 48.92
CA ASP A 799 16.69 -4.35 50.16
C ASP A 799 18.18 -4.09 50.43
N ARG A 800 18.46 -2.85 50.89
CA ARG A 800 19.82 -2.30 50.96
C ARG A 800 20.75 -2.99 51.96
N GLU A 801 20.23 -3.66 52.98
CA GLU A 801 21.04 -4.25 54.05
C GLU A 801 21.71 -5.57 53.65
N VAL A 802 21.14 -6.33 52.71
CA VAL A 802 21.69 -7.64 52.30
C VAL A 802 22.93 -7.47 51.42
N VAL A 803 22.94 -6.48 50.53
CA VAL A 803 23.95 -6.33 49.47
C VAL A 803 25.33 -5.88 50.00
N TYR A 804 25.40 -5.18 51.13
CA TYR A 804 26.69 -4.67 51.65
C TYR A 804 27.53 -5.76 52.34
N ALA A 805 26.87 -6.79 52.91
CA ALA A 805 27.51 -7.89 53.63
C ALA A 805 28.22 -8.90 52.71
N ASP A 806 27.70 -9.11 51.49
CA ASP A 806 28.24 -10.06 50.50
C ASP A 806 29.43 -9.51 49.68
N LEU A 807 29.84 -8.26 49.91
CA LEU A 807 31.00 -7.66 49.24
C LEU A 807 32.32 -8.13 49.87
N THR A 808 33.34 -8.38 49.03
CA THR A 808 34.67 -8.69 49.56
C THR A 808 35.24 -7.50 50.35
N PRO A 809 36.05 -7.73 51.40
CA PRO A 809 36.68 -6.64 52.16
C PRO A 809 37.55 -5.70 51.30
N ALA A 810 38.06 -6.19 50.17
CA ALA A 810 38.80 -5.38 49.20
C ALA A 810 37.89 -4.41 48.44
N ASP A 811 36.68 -4.84 48.05
CA ASP A 811 35.70 -4.00 47.35
C ASP A 811 35.04 -2.99 48.29
N GLN A 812 34.69 -3.38 49.52
CA GLN A 812 34.21 -2.44 50.54
C GLN A 812 35.22 -1.31 50.78
N LYS A 813 36.53 -1.62 50.83
CA LYS A 813 37.62 -0.64 50.97
C LYS A 813 37.84 0.21 49.71
N LYS A 814 37.46 -0.29 48.53
CA LYS A 814 37.63 0.38 47.23
C LYS A 814 36.49 1.34 46.89
N TYR A 815 35.27 1.04 47.34
CA TYR A 815 34.06 1.82 47.00
C TYR A 815 33.40 2.54 48.19
N GLY A 816 33.78 2.24 49.44
CA GLY A 816 33.19 2.87 50.63
C GLY A 816 33.37 4.40 50.72
N SER A 817 34.33 4.99 50.01
CA SER A 817 34.51 6.45 49.93
C SER A 817 33.59 7.15 48.92
N LEU A 818 32.83 6.40 48.11
CA LEU A 818 31.85 6.92 47.14
C LEU A 818 30.42 6.92 47.71
N LEU A 819 30.21 6.44 48.93
CA LEU A 819 28.90 6.19 49.53
C LEU A 819 28.87 6.65 51.00
N ASP A 820 28.45 7.90 51.24
CA ASP A 820 28.15 8.40 52.59
C ASP A 820 26.64 8.22 52.90
N PRO A 821 26.26 7.46 53.95
CA PRO A 821 24.85 7.26 54.30
C PRO A 821 24.15 8.47 54.93
N HIS A 822 24.85 9.41 55.57
CA HIS A 822 24.22 10.44 56.41
C HIS A 822 24.98 11.78 56.51
N PRO A 823 24.41 12.90 56.04
CA PRO A 823 24.99 14.22 56.28
C PRO A 823 24.67 14.71 57.71
N ARG A 824 25.70 15.07 58.50
CA ARG A 824 25.58 15.92 59.70
C ARG A 824 26.58 17.09 59.61
N PRO A 825 26.26 18.28 60.15
CA PRO A 825 27.13 19.44 60.07
C PRO A 825 28.39 19.29 60.94
N LYS A 826 29.49 19.90 60.49
CA LYS A 826 30.81 19.79 61.14
C LYS A 826 30.86 20.49 62.51
N GLN A 827 31.52 19.85 63.48
CA GLN A 827 32.18 20.51 64.61
C GLN A 827 33.70 20.25 64.59
N VAL A 828 34.42 20.89 65.51
CA VAL A 828 35.83 21.31 65.39
C VAL A 828 36.86 20.22 65.79
N ARG A 829 38.11 20.38 65.31
CA ARG A 829 39.30 19.53 65.52
C ARG A 829 39.69 19.27 66.98
N SER A 830 40.26 18.08 67.28
CA SER A 830 41.49 17.91 68.10
C SER A 830 42.07 16.47 68.13
N GLY A 831 43.39 16.32 67.91
CA GLY A 831 44.26 15.15 68.25
C GLY A 831 44.14 13.86 67.41
N LEU A 832 45.07 12.89 67.40
CA LEU A 832 46.54 12.81 67.59
C LEU A 832 46.97 11.31 67.58
N GLY A 833 47.88 10.86 66.69
CA GLY A 833 48.60 9.55 66.71
C GLY A 833 47.78 8.27 66.38
N MET A 834 48.34 7.13 65.94
CA MET A 834 49.69 6.72 65.47
C MET A 834 49.54 5.56 64.43
N GLY A 835 50.62 5.20 63.69
CA GLY A 835 50.69 3.99 62.81
C GLY A 835 51.21 2.72 63.56
N PRO A 836 51.86 1.71 62.92
CA PRO A 836 52.24 1.54 61.49
C PRO A 836 51.85 0.14 60.85
N GLY A 837 52.34 -0.18 59.63
CA GLY A 837 52.15 -1.47 58.90
C GLY A 837 53.17 -2.58 59.26
N PRO A 838 53.71 -3.44 58.34
CA PRO A 838 53.37 -3.77 56.93
C PRO A 838 53.41 -5.32 56.61
N THR A 839 53.37 -5.77 55.33
CA THR A 839 54.19 -6.88 54.74
C THR A 839 53.90 -7.18 53.24
N GLU A 840 54.84 -7.84 52.54
CA GLU A 840 54.94 -8.00 51.06
C GLU A 840 54.83 -9.46 50.55
N LYS A 841 54.67 -9.70 49.22
CA LYS A 841 55.65 -10.42 48.34
C LYS A 841 55.20 -10.70 46.88
N CYS A 842 56.20 -10.84 45.98
CA CYS A 842 56.12 -11.13 44.52
C CYS A 842 55.94 -12.67 44.21
N SER A 843 55.75 -13.20 42.99
CA SER A 843 56.51 -13.02 41.72
C SER A 843 56.09 -14.02 40.59
N ARG A 844 56.34 -13.71 39.28
CA ARG A 844 56.96 -14.56 38.19
C ARG A 844 56.58 -14.16 36.72
N ILE A 845 57.47 -14.46 35.75
CA ILE A 845 57.67 -13.90 34.37
C ILE A 845 58.33 -14.99 33.45
N PRO A 846 58.02 -15.21 32.12
CA PRO A 846 58.60 -14.46 30.97
C PRO A 846 57.72 -14.36 29.65
N LEU A 847 58.28 -14.62 28.44
CA LEU A 847 57.80 -14.23 27.07
C LEU A 847 58.11 -15.25 25.92
N SER A 848 57.59 -14.99 24.69
CA SER A 848 58.03 -15.38 23.29
C SER A 848 57.03 -16.25 22.44
N PHE A 849 56.99 -16.35 21.08
CA PHE A 849 57.59 -15.59 19.93
C PHE A 849 56.88 -15.82 18.53
N LEU A 850 57.17 -14.94 17.54
CA LEU A 850 57.29 -15.08 16.04
C LEU A 850 56.22 -15.69 15.05
N THR A 851 55.64 -14.81 14.21
CA THR A 851 55.48 -14.76 12.70
C THR A 851 55.22 -15.98 11.76
N HIS A 852 54.23 -15.89 10.83
CA HIS A 852 54.38 -15.64 9.35
C HIS A 852 53.07 -15.77 8.48
N ARG A 853 53.06 -15.12 7.30
CA ARG A 853 52.17 -15.29 6.09
C ARG A 853 53.01 -15.96 4.95
N PRO A 854 52.52 -16.37 3.73
CA PRO A 854 51.28 -16.02 2.97
C PRO A 854 50.62 -17.18 2.12
N ILE A 855 49.80 -16.82 1.10
CA ILE A 855 49.48 -17.48 -0.21
C ILE A 855 48.02 -17.97 -0.43
N THR A 856 47.53 -17.71 -1.65
CA THR A 856 46.21 -18.02 -2.27
C THR A 856 46.12 -19.46 -2.82
N PRO A 857 44.91 -19.91 -3.23
CA PRO A 857 44.77 -20.25 -4.65
C PRO A 857 43.40 -19.90 -5.29
N SER A 858 43.43 -19.70 -6.61
CA SER A 858 42.30 -19.84 -7.54
C SER A 858 42.18 -21.26 -8.07
N LEU A 859 41.01 -21.72 -8.52
CA LEU A 859 40.84 -22.46 -9.80
C LEU A 859 39.37 -22.84 -10.10
N ARG A 860 39.00 -22.61 -11.38
CA ARG A 860 37.90 -23.19 -12.18
C ARG A 860 36.45 -23.00 -11.72
#